data_AF-A0ABD3MLC6-F1
#
_entry.id   AF-A0ABD3MLC6-F1
#
_cell.length_a   1.000
_cell.length_b   1.000
_cell.length_c   1.000
_cell.angle_alpha   90.00
_cell.angle_beta   90.00
_cell.angle_gamma   90.00
#
_symmetry.space_group_name_H-M   'P 1'
#
loop_
_entity.id
_entity.type
_entity.pdbx_description
1 polymer ?
#
loop_
_entity_poly.entity_id
_entity_poly.type
_entity_poly.pdbx_seq_one_letter_code
_entity_poly.pdbx_strand_id
1 'polypeptide(L)'
;MEPPEIDARSMPSQRQTQRRRSSLHADDEEENALLDNGLARRPSTSSPRSLSNDIDVCNNAWRKLSCPTRSILSLIAAVLLISSTYEFAVNEGVREQEAENQKEHNAVDYSIKSWKVFGGGGERSNNDINTNSVNDFDMNNEKSDQLHPVEQNEVLNERDEGKDFHQTLVDTRARAQELISTLNDYYGGEEKANAMLVNSWQARWMLDDEYSFIDGSDNDEGNRELRRLKRNKGKKLHPDDHDENGDDEEKEEQKKKEKRNKVKEQEKTAPDGNVQNDGNKAKEEQKKKKDKVKQGKVVENPEDMSPEELEQHHHYRRQRTTKLITTMARALLNPNQDTFLIGTIGSSVAAGHDNCAYDSYENQLQRTLTPLFAAANMQIIVQNAGEGGGCGDTHQNQVFCITHNVSPKVDIIHYSWTYFERETPEVQREQLIRWAQHMERRPMVHHLVARGKKNTCDGDVKANVDLDNTYAIFGYNAFCIQTGLYFGGHDYDAESEAGINRFGWQFHGDGYHNTTRYGEELPDGDPRRESLGTVYRNWHPGPLGFQVASDAFAYVYTMGLLKTLDIIEQDMNAGLNILDRWFDSNRRLELATGGATGLNSHRLRTGPDLPVQSSSQRHLIQLPPLGSMPEPLFCDPLYCSTPHPPSCLNYEKPTFGVPGITVQTQSTWEITHDDNKWNYMVGKVDTALIKNLNDPDWEKRCTHADACGGITAQDSTQGVLTYELPSSRMTAGLVFLCGCCGKKVGEDMFLNNQNIAFTLNGRVLDKTNMDVYPNPKCIRLLKFFGDGEYNKEDTMLLSIRLTDTDSNGTLPTVMISHIVAL
;
A
#
# COMPACT_ATOMS: atom_id res chain seq x y z
N MET A 1 -60.52 -2.78 -38.56
CA MET A 1 -61.87 -2.36 -38.11
C MET A 1 -61.72 -1.59 -36.80
N GLU A 2 -62.74 -0.82 -36.43
CA GLU A 2 -62.69 0.41 -35.62
C GLU A 2 -62.89 0.24 -34.07
N PRO A 3 -62.83 1.33 -33.25
CA PRO A 3 -62.67 1.34 -31.76
C PRO A 3 -64.01 1.52 -30.97
N PRO A 4 -64.10 2.09 -29.71
CA PRO A 4 -63.82 3.49 -29.25
C PRO A 4 -63.02 3.59 -27.90
N GLU A 5 -62.71 4.71 -27.20
CA GLU A 5 -62.90 6.21 -27.26
C GLU A 5 -63.89 6.87 -26.23
N ILE A 6 -63.62 8.15 -25.81
CA ILE A 6 -64.41 9.12 -24.94
C ILE A 6 -64.38 8.84 -23.40
N ASP A 7 -64.37 9.74 -22.37
CA ASP A 7 -64.23 11.21 -22.07
C ASP A 7 -63.23 11.28 -20.84
N ALA A 8 -62.39 12.25 -20.46
CA ALA A 8 -62.32 13.73 -20.41
C ALA A 8 -62.89 14.42 -19.13
N ARG A 9 -62.57 15.73 -18.94
CA ARG A 9 -62.88 16.65 -17.79
C ARG A 9 -62.00 16.46 -16.52
N SER A 10 -61.71 17.47 -15.67
CA SER A 10 -62.11 18.89 -15.59
C SER A 10 -61.02 19.85 -15.04
N MET A 11 -61.08 21.14 -15.38
CA MET A 11 -60.47 22.30 -14.67
C MET A 11 -61.57 23.09 -13.91
N PRO A 12 -61.28 23.94 -12.88
CA PRO A 12 -61.08 25.38 -13.12
C PRO A 12 -60.22 26.23 -12.13
N SER A 13 -59.46 27.17 -12.71
CA SER A 13 -59.12 28.57 -12.29
C SER A 13 -59.17 29.10 -10.83
N GLN A 14 -58.14 29.90 -10.47
CA GLN A 14 -58.13 31.39 -10.30
C GLN A 14 -56.69 31.86 -9.95
N ARG A 15 -56.04 32.86 -10.58
CA ARG A 15 -56.25 34.33 -10.77
C ARG A 15 -56.02 35.22 -9.52
N GLN A 16 -54.95 36.03 -9.53
CA GLN A 16 -55.00 37.49 -9.24
C GLN A 16 -53.71 38.28 -9.62
N THR A 17 -53.89 39.31 -10.48
CA THR A 17 -53.35 40.71 -10.47
C THR A 17 -51.98 41.07 -9.83
N GLN A 18 -51.01 41.71 -10.53
CA GLN A 18 -50.87 43.16 -10.93
C GLN A 18 -50.32 44.09 -9.80
N ARG A 19 -49.59 45.23 -10.01
CA ARG A 19 -49.00 45.98 -11.17
C ARG A 19 -48.10 47.15 -10.67
N ARG A 20 -47.24 47.74 -11.53
CA ARG A 20 -46.63 49.14 -11.58
C ARG A 20 -45.10 49.10 -11.79
N ARG A 21 -44.41 50.04 -12.46
CA ARG A 21 -44.66 51.34 -13.17
C ARG A 21 -43.75 51.31 -14.45
N SER A 22 -44.16 51.62 -15.70
CA SER A 22 -44.40 52.95 -16.36
C SER A 22 -43.24 53.96 -16.24
N SER A 23 -42.78 54.72 -17.25
CA SER A 23 -43.10 54.90 -18.71
C SER A 23 -42.10 55.93 -19.32
N LEU A 24 -41.92 56.15 -20.63
CA LEU A 24 -42.74 57.01 -21.54
C LEU A 24 -42.11 57.11 -22.98
N HIS A 25 -42.86 57.72 -23.93
CA HIS A 25 -42.65 57.99 -25.39
C HIS A 25 -41.23 58.39 -25.88
N ALA A 26 -40.77 58.08 -27.12
CA ALA A 26 -41.27 58.32 -28.51
C ALA A 26 -40.90 59.75 -29.04
N ASP A 27 -40.83 60.10 -30.34
CA ASP A 27 -41.54 59.63 -31.57
C ASP A 27 -40.65 59.66 -32.88
N ASP A 28 -41.31 59.70 -34.06
CA ASP A 28 -40.91 60.24 -35.38
C ASP A 28 -40.40 59.37 -36.57
N GLU A 29 -41.37 59.10 -37.48
CA GLU A 29 -41.37 59.26 -38.96
C GLU A 29 -40.67 58.27 -39.95
N GLU A 30 -41.01 58.45 -41.24
CA GLU A 30 -41.19 57.40 -42.27
C GLU A 30 -40.76 57.87 -43.70
N GLU A 31 -40.86 56.98 -44.69
CA GLU A 31 -40.86 57.20 -46.17
C GLU A 31 -39.57 57.52 -46.96
N ASN A 32 -39.35 56.68 -48.01
CA ASN A 32 -38.93 57.01 -49.38
C ASN A 32 -37.54 57.64 -49.72
N ALA A 33 -36.96 57.45 -50.92
CA ALA A 33 -37.08 56.39 -51.94
C ALA A 33 -35.96 56.54 -53.03
N LEU A 34 -35.67 55.43 -53.74
CA LEU A 34 -35.19 55.32 -55.13
C LEU A 34 -33.76 55.76 -55.58
N LEU A 35 -33.21 54.92 -56.48
CA LEU A 35 -32.25 55.18 -57.59
C LEU A 35 -30.76 55.49 -57.32
N ASP A 36 -29.98 54.41 -57.33
CA ASP A 36 -29.03 54.07 -58.42
C ASP A 36 -28.09 55.16 -58.99
N ASN A 37 -26.77 55.04 -58.72
CA ASN A 37 -25.76 54.84 -59.78
C ASN A 37 -24.31 54.51 -59.29
N GLY A 38 -23.64 53.65 -60.06
CA GLY A 38 -22.25 53.80 -60.54
C GLY A 38 -21.07 54.21 -59.63
N LEU A 39 -20.18 53.23 -59.39
CA LEU A 39 -18.69 53.30 -59.46
C LEU A 39 -17.83 53.93 -58.32
N ALA A 40 -17.02 53.02 -57.75
CA ALA A 40 -15.57 53.15 -57.45
C ALA A 40 -15.03 53.65 -56.08
N ARG A 41 -14.54 52.67 -55.29
CA ARG A 41 -13.35 52.68 -54.40
C ARG A 41 -13.33 53.53 -53.12
N ARG A 42 -13.83 52.95 -52.00
CA ARG A 42 -13.05 52.52 -50.80
C ARG A 42 -14.00 52.18 -49.62
N PRO A 43 -13.65 51.15 -48.82
CA PRO A 43 -13.59 51.32 -47.36
C PRO A 43 -12.30 50.69 -46.77
N SER A 44 -11.73 51.04 -45.60
CA SER A 44 -12.13 51.82 -44.40
C SER A 44 -13.16 51.19 -43.45
N THR A 45 -12.65 50.58 -42.37
CA THR A 45 -13.26 50.42 -41.03
C THR A 45 -14.74 49.96 -40.98
N SER A 46 -14.94 48.69 -40.61
CA SER A 46 -16.25 48.10 -40.34
C SER A 46 -17.04 48.83 -39.24
N SER A 47 -18.27 49.24 -39.57
CA SER A 47 -19.22 49.87 -38.66
C SER A 47 -19.96 48.82 -37.80
N PRO A 48 -20.42 49.13 -36.56
CA PRO A 48 -21.06 48.16 -35.65
C PRO A 48 -22.37 47.51 -36.13
N ARG A 49 -22.88 47.84 -37.33
CA ARG A 49 -24.22 47.44 -37.79
C ARG A 49 -24.33 46.01 -38.35
N SER A 50 -23.24 45.30 -38.67
CA SER A 50 -23.37 43.91 -39.17
C SER A 50 -23.85 42.96 -38.08
N LEU A 51 -23.26 43.05 -36.89
CA LEU A 51 -23.48 42.12 -35.77
C LEU A 51 -24.96 41.99 -35.39
N SER A 52 -25.73 43.09 -35.49
CA SER A 52 -27.18 43.09 -35.21
C SER A 52 -27.95 42.17 -36.16
N ASN A 53 -27.64 42.22 -37.46
CA ASN A 53 -28.30 41.38 -38.46
C ASN A 53 -27.88 39.91 -38.30
N ASP A 54 -26.60 39.68 -38.01
CA ASP A 54 -26.06 38.33 -37.77
C ASP A 54 -26.75 37.67 -36.57
N ILE A 55 -26.94 38.43 -35.47
CA ILE A 55 -27.67 37.98 -34.27
C ILE A 55 -29.13 37.65 -34.59
N ASP A 56 -29.85 38.47 -35.38
CA ASP A 56 -31.25 38.19 -35.73
C ASP A 56 -31.42 37.02 -36.70
N VAL A 57 -30.45 36.78 -37.60
CA VAL A 57 -30.40 35.56 -38.42
C VAL A 57 -30.19 34.33 -37.53
N CYS A 58 -29.23 34.36 -36.60
CA CYS A 58 -28.99 33.28 -35.64
C CYS A 58 -30.21 33.02 -34.74
N ASN A 59 -30.86 34.06 -34.21
CA ASN A 59 -32.08 33.94 -33.41
C ASN A 59 -33.23 33.30 -34.19
N ASN A 60 -33.43 33.66 -35.46
CA ASN A 60 -34.46 33.07 -36.30
C ASN A 60 -34.15 31.63 -36.73
N ALA A 61 -32.88 31.29 -36.92
CA ALA A 61 -32.45 29.90 -37.12
C ALA A 61 -32.71 29.05 -35.86
N TRP A 62 -32.27 29.52 -34.69
CA TRP A 62 -32.48 28.85 -33.40
C TRP A 62 -33.97 28.63 -33.09
N ARG A 63 -34.81 29.63 -33.38
CA ARG A 63 -36.27 29.53 -33.23
C ARG A 63 -36.95 28.51 -34.15
N LYS A 64 -36.30 28.06 -35.22
CA LYS A 64 -36.80 26.99 -36.12
C LYS A 64 -36.35 25.57 -35.74
N LEU A 65 -35.36 25.42 -34.85
CA LEU A 65 -34.89 24.10 -34.39
C LEU A 65 -35.91 23.41 -33.48
N SER A 66 -35.95 22.09 -33.50
CA SER A 66 -36.78 21.30 -32.55
C SER A 66 -36.29 21.46 -31.10
N CYS A 67 -37.17 21.20 -30.11
CA CYS A 67 -36.79 21.33 -28.70
C CYS A 67 -35.63 20.37 -28.29
N PRO A 68 -35.62 19.08 -28.71
CA PRO A 68 -34.45 18.21 -28.48
C PRO A 68 -33.16 18.76 -29.12
N THR A 69 -33.23 19.27 -30.36
CA THR A 69 -32.05 19.81 -31.06
C THR A 69 -31.46 21.03 -30.33
N ARG A 70 -32.31 21.93 -29.79
CA ARG A 70 -31.84 23.05 -28.96
C ARG A 70 -31.18 22.57 -27.67
N SER A 71 -31.74 21.56 -27.02
CA SER A 71 -31.17 20.99 -25.79
C SER A 71 -29.77 20.39 -26.02
N ILE A 72 -29.58 19.65 -27.13
CA ILE A 72 -28.28 19.08 -27.52
C ILE A 72 -27.27 20.20 -27.84
N LEU A 73 -27.65 21.21 -28.62
CA LEU A 73 -26.74 22.31 -28.96
C LEU A 73 -26.39 23.18 -27.75
N SER A 74 -27.33 23.41 -26.83
CA SER A 74 -27.03 24.08 -25.55
C SER A 74 -26.05 23.29 -24.69
N LEU A 75 -26.16 21.95 -24.66
CA LEU A 75 -25.21 21.09 -23.95
C LEU A 75 -23.81 21.17 -24.56
N ILE A 76 -23.70 21.11 -25.90
CA ILE A 76 -22.43 21.27 -26.63
C ILE A 76 -21.81 22.65 -26.36
N ALA A 77 -22.61 23.72 -26.42
CA ALA A 77 -22.14 25.07 -26.11
C ALA A 77 -21.65 25.21 -24.66
N ALA A 78 -22.33 24.59 -23.70
CA ALA A 78 -21.91 24.57 -22.30
C ALA A 78 -20.58 23.81 -22.11
N VAL A 79 -20.40 22.64 -22.74
CA VAL A 79 -19.14 21.88 -22.70
C VAL A 79 -17.99 22.69 -23.32
N LEU A 80 -18.21 23.34 -24.46
CA LEU A 80 -17.20 24.19 -25.10
C LEU A 80 -16.82 25.41 -24.26
N LEU A 81 -17.77 26.03 -23.55
CA LEU A 81 -17.49 27.13 -22.61
C LEU A 81 -16.73 26.66 -21.36
N ILE A 82 -17.02 25.46 -20.84
CA ILE A 82 -16.27 24.87 -19.72
C ILE A 82 -14.84 24.54 -20.16
N SER A 83 -14.66 23.97 -21.35
CA SER A 83 -13.32 23.62 -21.88
C SER A 83 -12.48 24.88 -22.12
N SER A 84 -13.05 25.92 -22.75
CA SER A 84 -12.30 27.15 -23.05
C SER A 84 -12.02 28.01 -21.80
N THR A 85 -12.90 28.01 -20.79
CA THR A 85 -12.60 28.67 -19.51
C THR A 85 -11.56 27.90 -18.68
N TYR A 86 -11.53 26.56 -18.77
CA TYR A 86 -10.46 25.75 -18.19
C TYR A 86 -9.11 26.02 -18.86
N GLU A 87 -9.03 25.98 -20.19
CA GLU A 87 -7.82 26.32 -20.95
C GLU A 87 -7.36 27.76 -20.70
N PHE A 88 -8.27 28.73 -20.60
CA PHE A 88 -7.92 30.11 -20.26
C PHE A 88 -7.34 30.24 -18.84
N ALA A 89 -7.93 29.58 -17.84
CA ALA A 89 -7.43 29.58 -16.47
C ALA A 89 -6.05 28.91 -16.35
N VAL A 90 -5.81 27.82 -17.10
CA VAL A 90 -4.49 27.18 -17.18
C VAL A 90 -3.45 28.12 -17.82
N ASN A 91 -3.81 28.82 -18.91
CA ASN A 91 -2.87 29.71 -19.61
C ASN A 91 -2.52 30.99 -18.83
N GLU A 92 -3.47 31.62 -18.12
CA GLU A 92 -3.14 32.76 -17.25
C GLU A 92 -2.35 32.31 -16.00
N GLY A 93 -2.66 31.15 -15.40
CA GLY A 93 -1.88 30.60 -14.28
C GLY A 93 -0.42 30.31 -14.64
N VAL A 94 -0.15 29.81 -15.86
CA VAL A 94 1.22 29.67 -16.39
C VAL A 94 1.89 31.04 -16.56
N ARG A 95 1.18 32.04 -17.09
CA ARG A 95 1.70 33.39 -17.32
C ARG A 95 2.02 34.17 -16.04
N GLU A 96 1.21 34.05 -14.99
CA GLU A 96 1.53 34.67 -13.70
C GLU A 96 2.81 34.05 -13.11
N GLN A 97 2.95 32.72 -13.18
CA GLN A 97 4.16 32.03 -12.72
C GLN A 97 5.41 32.38 -13.55
N GLU A 98 5.31 32.50 -14.88
CA GLU A 98 6.40 33.01 -15.72
C GLU A 98 6.79 34.46 -15.37
N ALA A 99 5.81 35.31 -15.07
CA ALA A 99 6.02 36.71 -14.69
C ALA A 99 6.58 36.90 -13.27
N GLU A 100 6.53 35.88 -12.41
CA GLU A 100 7.22 35.86 -11.11
C GLU A 100 8.65 35.33 -11.25
N ASN A 101 8.85 34.19 -11.92
CA ASN A 101 10.18 33.66 -12.26
C ASN A 101 11.08 34.71 -12.94
N GLN A 102 10.51 35.56 -13.80
CA GLN A 102 11.24 36.61 -14.52
C GLN A 102 11.58 37.84 -13.64
N LYS A 103 10.95 38.02 -12.48
CA LYS A 103 11.39 39.00 -11.45
C LYS A 103 12.56 38.45 -10.66
N GLU A 104 12.48 37.18 -10.25
CA GLU A 104 13.52 36.52 -9.44
C GLU A 104 14.85 36.38 -10.21
N HIS A 105 14.79 36.06 -11.51
CA HIS A 105 15.98 35.99 -12.37
C HIS A 105 16.79 37.30 -12.49
N ASN A 106 16.28 38.44 -11.99
CA ASN A 106 17.02 39.71 -11.93
C ASN A 106 17.72 39.94 -10.57
N ALA A 107 17.70 38.95 -9.67
CA ALA A 107 18.38 38.98 -8.38
C ALA A 107 19.29 37.74 -8.20
N VAL A 108 20.37 37.92 -7.42
CA VAL A 108 21.33 36.89 -6.98
C VAL A 108 22.20 36.27 -8.11
N ASP A 109 23.33 36.92 -8.36
CA ASP A 109 24.58 36.25 -8.79
C ASP A 109 25.42 35.97 -7.54
N TYR A 110 25.79 34.70 -7.27
CA TYR A 110 27.01 34.36 -6.53
C TYR A 110 27.38 32.85 -6.57
N SER A 111 28.51 32.53 -7.23
CA SER A 111 29.52 31.52 -6.87
C SER A 111 29.12 30.32 -5.96
N ILE A 112 28.79 29.18 -6.55
CA ILE A 112 28.73 27.88 -5.84
C ILE A 112 30.15 27.30 -5.63
N LYS A 113 30.41 26.73 -4.45
CA LYS A 113 31.58 25.87 -4.16
C LYS A 113 31.14 24.41 -3.97
N SER A 114 32.00 23.48 -4.37
CA SER A 114 31.77 22.03 -4.22
C SER A 114 31.72 21.60 -2.74
N TRP A 115 30.65 20.91 -2.36
CA TRP A 115 30.51 20.30 -1.04
C TRP A 115 31.23 18.95 -0.96
N LYS A 116 31.81 18.62 0.20
CA LYS A 116 32.35 17.30 0.51
C LYS A 116 31.34 16.50 1.32
N VAL A 117 30.88 15.37 0.79
CA VAL A 117 30.20 14.34 1.57
C VAL A 117 31.24 13.50 2.33
N PHE A 118 30.84 12.92 3.46
CA PHE A 118 31.65 12.20 4.46
C PHE A 118 32.90 11.48 3.95
N GLY A 119 34.07 12.01 4.32
CA GLY A 119 35.34 11.28 4.28
C GLY A 119 35.80 10.96 5.69
N GLY A 120 35.55 9.73 6.18
CA GLY A 120 36.07 9.25 7.45
C GLY A 120 37.61 9.14 7.42
N GLY A 121 38.29 9.92 8.25
CA GLY A 121 39.74 10.03 8.22
C GLY A 121 40.47 8.88 8.92
N GLY A 122 40.83 7.83 8.19
CA GLY A 122 41.83 6.85 8.61
C GLY A 122 43.14 7.03 7.83
N GLU A 123 44.25 7.37 8.49
CA GLU A 123 45.54 7.51 7.81
C GLU A 123 46.26 6.17 7.63
N ARG A 124 46.45 5.80 6.36
CA ARG A 124 47.62 5.12 5.78
C ARG A 124 48.32 4.01 6.58
N SER A 125 48.36 2.83 5.95
CA SER A 125 49.67 2.29 5.55
C SER A 125 49.65 1.96 4.06
N ASN A 126 50.76 2.18 3.35
CA ASN A 126 50.89 1.81 1.94
C ASN A 126 51.41 0.38 1.83
N ASN A 127 50.94 -0.36 0.83
CA ASN A 127 51.78 -1.21 -0.01
C ASN A 127 51.14 -1.33 -1.40
N ASP A 128 51.97 -1.23 -2.44
CA ASP A 128 51.56 -1.41 -3.83
C ASP A 128 51.36 -2.90 -4.16
N ILE A 129 50.56 -3.22 -5.20
CA ILE A 129 51.01 -3.97 -6.40
C ILE A 129 49.84 -4.30 -7.35
N ASN A 130 50.09 -4.09 -8.65
CA ASN A 130 49.40 -4.61 -9.85
C ASN A 130 47.86 -4.70 -9.90
N THR A 131 47.31 -3.80 -10.70
CA THR A 131 46.26 -4.13 -11.67
C THR A 131 46.68 -5.29 -12.59
N ASN A 132 45.78 -6.23 -12.86
CA ASN A 132 45.67 -6.90 -14.17
C ASN A 132 44.26 -7.45 -14.34
N SER A 133 43.72 -7.36 -15.55
CA SER A 133 42.50 -8.04 -15.97
C SER A 133 42.84 -9.38 -16.66
N VAL A 134 41.87 -10.30 -16.70
CA VAL A 134 41.54 -11.20 -17.83
C VAL A 134 40.26 -11.98 -17.47
N ASN A 135 39.57 -12.49 -18.49
CA ASN A 135 38.22 -13.06 -18.41
C ASN A 135 38.20 -14.56 -18.00
N ASP A 136 36.98 -15.09 -17.85
CA ASP A 136 36.50 -16.45 -18.15
C ASP A 136 37.38 -17.68 -17.79
N PHE A 137 36.84 -18.61 -16.99
CA PHE A 137 36.23 -19.84 -17.53
C PHE A 137 35.62 -20.78 -16.46
N ASP A 138 34.61 -21.53 -16.92
CA ASP A 138 34.07 -22.84 -16.48
C ASP A 138 33.56 -23.12 -15.05
N MET A 139 32.47 -23.91 -15.04
CA MET A 139 31.94 -24.64 -13.89
C MET A 139 32.51 -26.07 -13.81
N ASN A 140 32.14 -26.78 -12.74
CA ASN A 140 32.24 -28.22 -12.49
C ASN A 140 33.53 -28.72 -11.82
N ASN A 141 33.40 -29.02 -10.52
CA ASN A 141 33.53 -30.42 -10.13
C ASN A 141 32.69 -30.72 -8.88
N GLU A 142 32.00 -31.85 -8.87
CA GLU A 142 31.41 -32.39 -7.65
C GLU A 142 32.50 -33.03 -6.78
N LYS A 143 32.38 -32.94 -5.46
CA LYS A 143 32.85 -34.02 -4.59
C LYS A 143 32.08 -34.08 -3.27
N SER A 144 31.52 -35.26 -3.04
CA SER A 144 31.03 -35.66 -1.72
C SER A 144 32.23 -35.97 -0.83
N ASP A 145 32.21 -35.41 0.39
CA ASP A 145 32.95 -35.94 1.53
C ASP A 145 32.04 -35.94 2.76
N GLN A 146 32.25 -36.90 3.65
CA GLN A 146 31.42 -37.12 4.85
C GLN A 146 32.04 -36.42 6.05
N LEU A 147 31.24 -35.69 6.83
CA LEU A 147 31.69 -35.04 8.06
C LEU A 147 30.96 -35.56 9.30
N HIS A 148 31.75 -35.87 10.33
CA HIS A 148 31.29 -36.27 11.65
C HIS A 148 30.75 -35.06 12.44
N PRO A 149 29.95 -35.29 13.50
CA PRO A 149 29.46 -34.19 14.34
C PRO A 149 30.61 -33.51 15.08
N VAL A 150 30.78 -32.21 14.81
CA VAL A 150 31.68 -31.27 15.52
C VAL A 150 30.86 -30.55 16.61
N GLU A 151 31.51 -30.15 17.70
CA GLU A 151 30.83 -29.49 18.83
C GLU A 151 30.35 -28.09 18.46
N GLN A 152 29.04 -27.87 18.52
CA GLN A 152 28.36 -26.72 17.88
C GLN A 152 28.64 -25.35 18.53
N ASN A 153 29.36 -25.30 19.64
CA ASN A 153 29.67 -24.05 20.35
C ASN A 153 30.83 -23.27 19.72
N GLU A 154 31.75 -23.91 18.98
CA GLU A 154 32.90 -23.21 18.38
C GLU A 154 32.49 -22.43 17.11
N VAL A 155 31.46 -22.90 16.40
CA VAL A 155 30.93 -22.33 15.13
C VAL A 155 30.37 -20.91 15.28
N LEU A 156 30.06 -20.45 16.49
CA LEU A 156 29.67 -19.05 16.75
C LEU A 156 30.86 -18.12 17.01
N ASN A 157 32.03 -18.66 17.37
CA ASN A 157 33.25 -17.88 17.60
C ASN A 157 34.06 -17.70 16.32
N GLU A 158 34.00 -18.67 15.40
CA GLU A 158 34.69 -18.62 14.10
C GLU A 158 33.80 -18.03 12.99
N ARG A 159 33.41 -16.75 13.14
CA ARG A 159 33.06 -15.92 11.97
C ARG A 159 34.34 -15.28 11.43
N ASP A 160 34.73 -15.68 10.23
CA ASP A 160 35.93 -15.17 9.52
C ASP A 160 35.73 -13.70 9.07
N GLU A 161 35.86 -12.76 10.01
CA GLU A 161 36.45 -11.41 9.86
C GLU A 161 36.44 -10.63 11.20
N GLY A 162 37.04 -11.23 12.25
CA GLY A 162 37.66 -10.46 13.34
C GLY A 162 36.77 -9.78 14.38
N LYS A 163 35.44 -9.98 14.38
CA LYS A 163 34.53 -9.55 15.47
C LYS A 163 33.88 -10.73 16.19
N ASP A 164 33.99 -10.71 17.51
CA ASP A 164 33.18 -11.51 18.43
C ASP A 164 31.67 -11.27 18.16
N PHE A 165 30.89 -12.35 18.16
CA PHE A 165 29.43 -12.27 18.05
C PHE A 165 28.82 -11.45 19.19
N HIS A 166 29.34 -11.55 20.42
CA HIS A 166 28.89 -10.73 21.54
C HIS A 166 29.17 -9.24 21.31
N GLN A 167 30.35 -8.88 20.80
CA GLN A 167 30.65 -7.49 20.40
C GLN A 167 29.72 -7.01 19.27
N THR A 168 29.33 -7.88 18.34
CA THR A 168 28.37 -7.55 17.28
C THR A 168 26.98 -7.23 17.86
N LEU A 169 26.51 -7.97 18.88
CA LEU A 169 25.27 -7.65 19.60
C LEU A 169 25.36 -6.30 20.33
N VAL A 170 26.49 -6.01 20.98
CA VAL A 170 26.75 -4.73 21.68
C VAL A 170 26.77 -3.55 20.70
N ASP A 171 27.47 -3.68 19.58
CA ASP A 171 27.52 -2.66 18.52
C ASP A 171 26.12 -2.39 17.93
N THR A 172 25.35 -3.46 17.68
CA THR A 172 23.96 -3.38 17.20
C THR A 172 23.07 -2.66 18.22
N ARG A 173 23.18 -3.01 19.50
CA ARG A 173 22.42 -2.39 20.61
C ARG A 173 22.69 -0.90 20.71
N ALA A 174 23.97 -0.50 20.67
CA ALA A 174 24.36 0.90 20.73
C ALA A 174 23.79 1.70 19.54
N ARG A 175 23.89 1.15 18.32
CA ARG A 175 23.39 1.80 17.10
C ARG A 175 21.85 1.87 17.04
N ALA A 176 21.17 0.89 17.64
CA ALA A 176 19.72 0.90 17.81
C ALA A 176 19.27 2.00 18.79
N GLN A 177 19.96 2.12 19.93
CA GLN A 177 19.69 3.19 20.90
C GLN A 177 19.95 4.59 20.33
N GLU A 178 21.01 4.75 19.53
CA GLU A 178 21.32 6.00 18.84
C GLU A 178 20.24 6.39 17.80
N LEU A 179 19.72 5.41 17.04
CA LEU A 179 18.63 5.66 16.09
C LEU A 179 17.32 6.05 16.82
N ILE A 180 16.98 5.37 17.92
CA ILE A 180 15.82 5.75 18.76
C ILE A 180 16.01 7.15 19.35
N SER A 181 17.21 7.50 19.84
CA SER A 181 17.48 8.87 20.30
C SER A 181 17.31 9.88 19.16
N THR A 182 17.88 9.62 17.99
CA THR A 182 17.80 10.51 16.81
C THR A 182 16.34 10.79 16.41
N LEU A 183 15.47 9.78 16.45
CA LEU A 183 14.04 9.93 16.19
C LEU A 183 13.33 10.64 17.35
N ASN A 184 13.63 10.29 18.61
CA ASN A 184 13.10 10.97 19.79
C ASN A 184 13.42 12.48 19.78
N ASP A 185 14.67 12.85 19.44
CA ASP A 185 15.14 14.23 19.41
C ASP A 185 14.49 15.03 18.26
N TYR A 186 14.42 14.47 17.05
CA TYR A 186 13.77 15.12 15.90
C TYR A 186 12.27 15.37 16.13
N TYR A 187 11.52 14.35 16.58
CA TYR A 187 10.10 14.49 16.92
C TYR A 187 9.85 15.29 18.22
N GLY A 188 10.89 15.84 18.85
CA GLY A 188 10.80 16.82 19.94
C GLY A 188 10.51 16.23 21.32
N GLY A 189 10.99 15.01 21.57
CA GLY A 189 10.92 14.26 22.83
C GLY A 189 10.31 12.86 22.66
N GLU A 190 10.77 11.90 23.48
CA GLU A 190 10.30 10.50 23.47
C GLU A 190 8.77 10.34 23.57
N GLU A 191 8.11 11.18 24.37
CA GLU A 191 6.64 11.18 24.51
C GLU A 191 5.95 11.49 23.16
N LYS A 192 6.47 12.47 22.42
CA LYS A 192 5.95 12.87 21.10
C LYS A 192 6.32 11.86 20.01
N ALA A 193 7.55 11.33 20.05
CA ALA A 193 7.96 10.27 19.12
C ALA A 193 7.08 9.03 19.29
N ASN A 194 6.84 8.57 20.52
CA ASN A 194 5.90 7.47 20.76
C ASN A 194 4.46 7.82 20.34
N ALA A 195 3.99 9.05 20.59
CA ALA A 195 2.68 9.51 20.11
C ALA A 195 2.57 9.45 18.57
N MET A 196 3.57 9.96 17.86
CA MET A 196 3.60 10.15 16.40
C MET A 196 3.98 8.90 15.60
N LEU A 197 4.86 8.05 16.13
CA LEU A 197 5.48 6.93 15.40
C LEU A 197 4.96 5.55 15.81
N VAL A 198 4.28 5.44 16.97
CA VAL A 198 3.81 4.15 17.51
C VAL A 198 2.32 4.17 17.86
N ASN A 199 1.88 5.19 18.60
CA ASN A 199 0.59 5.20 19.27
C ASN A 199 -0.59 5.74 18.43
N SER A 200 -0.30 6.43 17.32
CA SER A 200 -1.27 7.00 16.37
C SER A 200 -1.64 6.06 15.20
N TRP A 201 -0.93 4.93 15.05
CA TRP A 201 -1.10 3.97 13.95
C TRP A 201 -2.07 2.86 14.36
N GLN A 202 -2.82 2.30 13.39
CA GLN A 202 -4.09 1.60 13.69
C GLN A 202 -3.95 0.40 14.65
N ALA A 203 -3.03 -0.54 14.40
CA ALA A 203 -2.78 -1.63 15.33
C ALA A 203 -1.44 -1.43 16.04
N ARG A 204 -1.54 -0.93 17.28
CA ARG A 204 -0.41 -0.66 18.18
C ARG A 204 0.47 -1.89 18.40
N TRP A 205 1.76 -1.68 18.58
CA TRP A 205 2.70 -2.73 18.98
C TRP A 205 2.82 -2.77 20.51
N MET A 206 3.24 -3.90 21.08
CA MET A 206 3.53 -4.04 22.53
C MET A 206 5.05 -3.96 22.70
N LEU A 207 5.60 -2.76 22.54
CA LEU A 207 7.04 -2.45 22.61
C LEU A 207 7.45 -1.92 24.00
N ASP A 208 6.45 -1.70 24.84
CA ASP A 208 6.48 -1.27 26.23
C ASP A 208 6.96 -2.40 27.17
N ASP A 209 7.12 -2.07 28.46
CA ASP A 209 7.54 -3.05 29.48
C ASP A 209 6.41 -3.99 29.92
N GLU A 210 5.20 -3.82 29.38
CA GLU A 210 4.13 -4.83 29.44
C GLU A 210 4.41 -6.05 28.53
N TYR A 211 5.39 -5.94 27.62
CA TYR A 211 5.83 -7.07 26.80
C TYR A 211 6.58 -8.12 27.63
N SER A 212 5.82 -9.09 28.13
CA SER A 212 6.34 -10.38 28.57
C SER A 212 6.40 -11.34 27.38
N PHE A 213 7.61 -11.80 27.06
CA PHE A 213 7.80 -12.92 26.13
C PHE A 213 7.30 -14.19 26.84
N ILE A 214 6.09 -14.65 26.51
CA ILE A 214 5.42 -15.71 27.28
C ILE A 214 6.09 -17.07 27.04
N ASP A 215 6.43 -17.76 28.12
CA ASP A 215 6.71 -19.19 28.08
C ASP A 215 5.42 -19.96 27.78
N GLY A 216 5.51 -21.05 27.01
CA GLY A 216 4.35 -21.74 26.40
C GLY A 216 3.24 -22.32 27.30
N SER A 217 3.20 -22.04 28.62
CA SER A 217 2.10 -22.45 29.51
C SER A 217 0.79 -21.73 29.20
N ASP A 218 0.81 -20.40 29.10
CA ASP A 218 -0.40 -19.58 29.21
C ASP A 218 -1.19 -19.55 27.88
N ASN A 219 -0.52 -19.87 26.78
CA ASN A 219 -1.11 -19.95 25.44
C ASN A 219 -2.19 -21.03 25.31
N ASP A 220 -2.17 -22.11 26.11
CA ASP A 220 -3.22 -23.14 26.04
C ASP A 220 -4.50 -22.72 26.80
N GLU A 221 -4.39 -21.87 27.83
CA GLU A 221 -5.54 -21.33 28.56
C GLU A 221 -6.31 -20.32 27.71
N GLY A 222 -5.62 -19.28 27.17
CA GLY A 222 -6.24 -18.29 26.29
C GLY A 222 -6.84 -18.89 25.01
N ASN A 223 -6.19 -19.89 24.41
CA ASN A 223 -6.77 -20.62 23.27
C ASN A 223 -7.96 -21.51 23.66
N ARG A 224 -8.00 -22.09 24.87
CA ARG A 224 -9.18 -22.81 25.38
C ARG A 224 -10.37 -21.88 25.61
N GLU A 225 -10.13 -20.70 26.19
CA GLU A 225 -11.15 -19.68 26.43
C GLU A 225 -11.76 -19.18 25.10
N LEU A 226 -10.90 -18.80 24.14
CA LEU A 226 -11.34 -18.37 22.81
C LEU A 226 -12.10 -19.48 22.06
N ARG A 227 -11.65 -20.76 22.18
CA ARG A 227 -12.36 -21.92 21.63
C ARG A 227 -13.69 -22.18 22.32
N ARG A 228 -13.82 -21.95 23.63
CA ARG A 228 -15.11 -21.99 24.37
C ARG A 228 -16.07 -20.91 23.87
N LEU A 229 -15.61 -19.66 23.80
CA LEU A 229 -16.41 -18.51 23.37
C LEU A 229 -16.93 -18.68 21.94
N LYS A 230 -16.07 -19.11 21.00
CA LYS A 230 -16.49 -19.45 19.62
C LYS A 230 -17.48 -20.62 19.58
N ARG A 231 -17.34 -21.65 20.42
CA ARG A 231 -18.33 -22.75 20.54
C ARG A 231 -19.69 -22.29 21.04
N ASN A 232 -19.74 -21.35 21.98
CA ASN A 232 -21.00 -20.86 22.56
C ASN A 232 -21.80 -20.01 21.55
N LYS A 233 -21.13 -19.18 20.73
CA LYS A 233 -21.79 -18.44 19.63
C LYS A 233 -22.21 -19.33 18.44
N GLY A 234 -21.70 -20.56 18.36
CA GLY A 234 -21.98 -21.50 17.25
C GLY A 234 -23.27 -22.32 17.37
N LYS A 235 -23.95 -22.34 18.53
CA LYS A 235 -25.20 -23.10 18.70
C LYS A 235 -26.41 -22.38 18.11
N LYS A 236 -26.62 -22.52 16.79
CA LYS A 236 -27.99 -22.49 16.25
C LYS A 236 -28.74 -23.72 16.78
N LEU A 237 -29.78 -23.50 17.58
CA LEU A 237 -30.77 -24.53 17.88
C LEU A 237 -31.58 -24.83 16.61
N HIS A 238 -31.98 -26.09 16.43
CA HIS A 238 -32.90 -26.47 15.36
C HIS A 238 -34.31 -25.98 15.72
N PRO A 239 -35.08 -25.41 14.78
CA PRO A 239 -36.42 -24.89 15.05
C PRO A 239 -37.48 -26.00 14.94
N ASP A 240 -37.58 -26.84 15.96
CA ASP A 240 -38.70 -27.79 16.16
C ASP A 240 -38.90 -28.02 17.66
N ASP A 241 -39.55 -27.06 18.32
CA ASP A 241 -40.40 -27.28 19.52
C ASP A 241 -41.20 -25.98 19.77
N HIS A 242 -42.49 -26.12 20.06
CA HIS A 242 -43.35 -25.01 20.50
C HIS A 242 -43.26 -24.87 22.02
N ASP A 243 -43.06 -23.65 22.54
CA ASP A 243 -43.88 -23.15 23.65
C ASP A 243 -43.76 -21.62 23.83
N GLU A 244 -44.72 -21.06 24.58
CA GLU A 244 -44.89 -19.62 24.77
C GLU A 244 -43.93 -19.04 25.82
N ASN A 245 -43.43 -17.81 25.60
CA ASN A 245 -43.25 -16.73 26.60
C ASN A 245 -42.46 -15.56 25.97
N GLY A 246 -43.15 -14.49 25.59
CA GLY A 246 -42.54 -13.26 25.06
C GLY A 246 -42.93 -12.05 25.90
N ASP A 247 -42.06 -11.63 26.82
CA ASP A 247 -42.40 -10.60 27.82
C ASP A 247 -41.22 -9.65 28.16
N ASP A 248 -39.96 -10.02 27.93
CA ASP A 248 -38.81 -9.27 28.47
C ASP A 248 -38.12 -8.27 27.51
N GLU A 249 -38.23 -8.41 26.19
CA GLU A 249 -37.64 -7.42 25.25
C GLU A 249 -38.32 -6.04 25.34
N GLU A 250 -39.65 -5.99 25.52
CA GLU A 250 -40.41 -4.73 25.60
C GLU A 250 -40.00 -3.90 26.83
N LYS A 251 -39.63 -4.56 27.94
CA LYS A 251 -39.16 -3.91 29.17
C LYS A 251 -37.83 -3.17 28.99
N GLU A 252 -36.96 -3.62 28.07
CA GLU A 252 -35.70 -2.94 27.80
C GLU A 252 -35.87 -1.75 26.85
N GLU A 253 -36.76 -1.87 25.86
CA GLU A 253 -37.04 -0.78 24.90
C GLU A 253 -37.75 0.41 25.59
N GLN A 254 -38.66 0.14 26.53
CA GLN A 254 -39.29 1.18 27.36
C GLN A 254 -38.26 1.95 28.21
N LYS A 255 -37.32 1.26 28.87
CA LYS A 255 -36.23 1.90 29.64
C LYS A 255 -35.32 2.77 28.76
N LYS A 256 -35.06 2.35 27.51
CA LYS A 256 -34.31 3.14 26.53
C LYS A 256 -35.08 4.39 26.09
N LYS A 257 -36.42 4.32 25.94
CA LYS A 257 -37.29 5.48 25.65
C LYS A 257 -37.35 6.48 26.82
N GLU A 258 -37.51 6.04 28.06
CA GLU A 258 -37.54 6.94 29.23
C GLU A 258 -36.26 7.76 29.40
N LYS A 259 -35.08 7.13 29.32
CA LYS A 259 -33.79 7.84 29.38
C LYS A 259 -33.67 8.91 28.29
N ARG A 260 -34.17 8.63 27.09
CA ARG A 260 -34.10 9.54 25.93
C ARG A 260 -35.05 10.75 26.04
N ASN A 261 -36.12 10.64 26.82
CA ASN A 261 -37.03 11.76 27.11
C ASN A 261 -36.50 12.67 28.22
N LYS A 262 -35.97 12.12 29.32
CA LYS A 262 -35.43 12.94 30.44
C LYS A 262 -34.33 13.91 30.02
N VAL A 263 -33.50 13.55 29.04
CA VAL A 263 -32.46 14.45 28.49
C VAL A 263 -33.07 15.64 27.72
N LYS A 264 -34.25 15.48 27.09
CA LYS A 264 -34.91 16.54 26.33
C LYS A 264 -35.77 17.49 27.18
N GLU A 265 -36.03 17.14 28.43
CA GLU A 265 -36.89 17.91 29.33
C GLU A 265 -36.11 18.94 30.17
N GLN A 266 -34.78 18.78 30.30
CA GLN A 266 -33.90 19.74 30.99
C GLN A 266 -33.49 20.96 30.14
N GLU A 267 -33.85 21.02 28.86
CA GLU A 267 -33.36 22.04 27.92
C GLU A 267 -34.36 23.19 27.65
N LYS A 268 -35.48 23.28 28.42
CA LYS A 268 -36.56 24.27 28.17
C LYS A 268 -37.22 24.88 29.42
N THR A 269 -36.48 25.73 30.14
CA THR A 269 -37.00 26.79 31.06
C THR A 269 -35.83 27.73 31.40
N ALA A 270 -35.68 28.93 30.81
CA ALA A 270 -36.37 30.21 31.09
C ALA A 270 -35.99 30.88 32.44
N PRO A 271 -36.03 32.22 32.61
CA PRO A 271 -36.03 33.33 31.64
C PRO A 271 -34.95 34.43 31.97
N ASP A 272 -35.09 35.61 31.39
CA ASP A 272 -34.18 36.78 31.47
C ASP A 272 -34.25 37.59 32.79
N GLY A 273 -33.19 38.29 33.20
CA GLY A 273 -33.25 39.23 34.35
C GLY A 273 -31.96 39.66 35.10
N ASN A 274 -31.42 40.84 34.74
CA ASN A 274 -30.64 41.80 35.57
C ASN A 274 -29.21 41.51 36.12
N VAL A 275 -28.23 42.23 35.53
CA VAL A 275 -27.28 43.17 36.19
C VAL A 275 -26.08 42.66 37.05
N GLN A 276 -24.89 42.88 36.47
CA GLN A 276 -23.56 43.17 37.05
C GLN A 276 -22.66 42.07 37.67
N ASN A 277 -21.35 42.26 37.44
CA ASN A 277 -20.16 41.62 38.02
C ASN A 277 -20.02 40.08 37.93
N ASP A 278 -19.37 39.58 36.87
CA ASP A 278 -18.27 38.59 37.04
C ASP A 278 -17.29 38.54 35.83
N GLY A 279 -16.58 39.63 35.56
CA GLY A 279 -15.72 39.76 34.35
C GLY A 279 -14.45 38.92 34.31
N ASN A 280 -14.04 38.31 35.43
CA ASN A 280 -12.74 37.62 35.54
C ASN A 280 -12.83 36.09 35.59
N LYS A 281 -13.86 35.50 36.22
CA LYS A 281 -13.98 34.03 36.33
C LYS A 281 -14.09 33.33 34.97
N ALA A 282 -14.92 33.85 34.07
CA ALA A 282 -15.16 33.23 32.77
C ALA A 282 -13.86 33.11 31.93
N LYS A 283 -12.94 34.08 32.06
CA LYS A 283 -11.62 34.01 31.39
C LYS A 283 -10.70 32.98 32.03
N GLU A 284 -10.76 32.78 33.34
CA GLU A 284 -9.93 31.78 34.02
C GLU A 284 -10.42 30.34 33.76
N GLU A 285 -11.73 30.12 33.69
CA GLU A 285 -12.30 28.82 33.30
C GLU A 285 -12.10 28.50 31.81
N GLN A 286 -12.22 29.49 30.91
CA GLN A 286 -11.84 29.31 29.51
C GLN A 286 -10.35 29.01 29.35
N LYS A 287 -9.47 29.63 30.17
CA LYS A 287 -8.05 29.32 30.14
C LYS A 287 -7.77 27.91 30.67
N LYS A 288 -8.35 27.50 31.81
CA LYS A 288 -8.22 26.13 32.35
C LYS A 288 -8.87 25.05 31.47
N LYS A 289 -9.74 25.41 30.52
CA LYS A 289 -10.21 24.52 29.44
C LYS A 289 -9.34 24.52 28.18
N LYS A 290 -8.45 25.50 27.98
CA LYS A 290 -7.42 25.52 26.91
C LYS A 290 -6.08 24.94 27.35
N ASP A 291 -5.72 25.11 28.63
CA ASP A 291 -4.48 24.62 29.21
C ASP A 291 -4.52 23.09 29.46
N LYS A 292 -5.69 22.44 29.28
CA LYS A 292 -5.74 21.03 28.91
C LYS A 292 -5.41 20.91 27.43
N VAL A 293 -4.19 20.47 27.14
CA VAL A 293 -3.86 19.84 25.84
C VAL A 293 -4.94 18.81 25.56
N LYS A 294 -5.61 18.89 24.40
CA LYS A 294 -6.42 17.78 23.91
C LYS A 294 -5.45 16.63 23.68
N GLN A 295 -5.42 15.64 24.55
CA GLN A 295 -4.81 14.35 24.19
C GLN A 295 -5.52 13.91 22.90
N GLY A 296 -4.75 13.79 21.81
CA GLY A 296 -5.31 13.50 20.49
C GLY A 296 -6.21 12.26 20.60
N LYS A 297 -7.46 12.35 20.09
CA LYS A 297 -8.48 11.31 20.29
C LYS A 297 -7.93 9.96 19.86
N VAL A 298 -7.47 9.15 20.82
CA VAL A 298 -6.78 7.91 20.50
C VAL A 298 -7.73 7.01 19.70
N VAL A 299 -7.20 6.43 18.62
CA VAL A 299 -7.92 5.53 17.70
C VAL A 299 -8.78 4.53 18.45
N GLU A 300 -8.16 3.88 19.44
CA GLU A 300 -8.79 3.04 20.46
C GLU A 300 -8.27 3.49 21.84
N ASN A 301 -9.09 4.18 22.65
CA ASN A 301 -8.71 4.50 24.03
C ASN A 301 -8.83 3.24 24.92
N PRO A 302 -7.73 2.72 25.50
CA PRO A 302 -7.79 1.52 26.33
C PRO A 302 -8.63 1.70 27.60
N GLU A 303 -8.82 2.94 28.07
CA GLU A 303 -9.67 3.26 29.23
C GLU A 303 -11.17 3.15 28.95
N ASP A 304 -11.58 3.22 27.68
CA ASP A 304 -12.99 3.09 27.25
C ASP A 304 -13.37 1.65 26.85
N MET A 305 -12.40 0.72 26.80
CA MET A 305 -12.62 -0.71 26.54
C MET A 305 -13.19 -1.44 27.77
N SER A 306 -14.02 -2.46 27.55
CA SER A 306 -14.28 -3.44 28.61
C SER A 306 -13.03 -4.31 28.87
N PRO A 307 -12.90 -4.95 30.06
CA PRO A 307 -11.74 -5.79 30.37
C PRO A 307 -11.51 -6.92 29.36
N GLU A 308 -12.58 -7.54 28.83
CA GLU A 308 -12.49 -8.60 27.82
C GLU A 308 -11.98 -8.09 26.46
N GLU A 309 -12.31 -6.84 26.09
CA GLU A 309 -11.85 -6.19 24.87
C GLU A 309 -10.38 -5.76 25.02
N LEU A 310 -10.02 -5.20 26.17
CA LEU A 310 -8.64 -4.81 26.50
C LEU A 310 -7.69 -6.01 26.51
N GLU A 311 -8.11 -7.14 27.10
CA GLU A 311 -7.34 -8.39 27.08
C GLU A 311 -7.13 -8.91 25.66
N GLN A 312 -8.19 -8.93 24.83
CA GLN A 312 -8.09 -9.33 23.42
C GLN A 312 -7.18 -8.40 22.62
N HIS A 313 -7.32 -7.08 22.79
CA HIS A 313 -6.42 -6.09 22.20
C HIS A 313 -4.96 -6.36 22.59
N HIS A 314 -4.67 -6.56 23.89
CA HIS A 314 -3.32 -6.87 24.38
C HIS A 314 -2.79 -8.21 23.85
N HIS A 315 -3.63 -9.22 23.71
CA HIS A 315 -3.30 -10.51 23.09
C HIS A 315 -2.82 -10.32 21.63
N TYR A 316 -3.57 -9.60 20.79
CA TYR A 316 -3.18 -9.38 19.39
C TYR A 316 -1.95 -8.46 19.25
N ARG A 317 -1.81 -7.41 20.09
CA ARG A 317 -0.58 -6.59 20.16
C ARG A 317 0.66 -7.45 20.45
N ARG A 318 0.55 -8.36 21.44
CA ARG A 318 1.63 -9.27 21.84
C ARG A 318 1.96 -10.30 20.77
N GLN A 319 0.96 -10.84 20.07
CA GLN A 319 1.16 -11.76 18.95
C GLN A 319 2.00 -11.13 17.81
N ARG A 320 1.62 -9.93 17.33
CA ARG A 320 2.35 -9.22 16.27
C ARG A 320 3.80 -8.95 16.68
N THR A 321 3.99 -8.44 17.89
CA THR A 321 5.32 -8.11 18.43
C THR A 321 6.20 -9.36 18.59
N THR A 322 5.61 -10.49 19.00
CA THR A 322 6.31 -11.78 19.07
C THR A 322 6.76 -12.25 17.68
N LYS A 323 5.93 -12.13 16.63
CA LYS A 323 6.35 -12.44 15.25
C LYS A 323 7.55 -11.59 14.87
N LEU A 324 7.48 -10.26 15.04
CA LEU A 324 8.58 -9.33 14.72
C LEU A 324 9.89 -9.73 15.41
N ILE A 325 9.85 -9.96 16.72
CA ILE A 325 11.00 -10.43 17.51
C ILE A 325 11.56 -11.74 16.94
N THR A 326 10.71 -12.72 16.61
CA THR A 326 11.21 -13.99 16.05
C THR A 326 11.73 -13.87 14.62
N THR A 327 11.31 -12.86 13.84
CA THR A 327 11.91 -12.55 12.53
C THR A 327 13.30 -11.96 12.72
N MET A 328 13.44 -10.93 13.57
CA MET A 328 14.72 -10.30 13.89
C MET A 328 15.73 -11.30 14.50
N ALA A 329 15.28 -12.16 15.42
CA ALA A 329 16.13 -13.17 16.05
C ALA A 329 16.68 -14.17 15.02
N ARG A 330 15.85 -14.65 14.09
CA ARG A 330 16.29 -15.57 13.02
C ARG A 330 17.28 -14.90 12.07
N ALA A 331 17.09 -13.62 11.77
CA ALA A 331 18.00 -12.86 10.92
C ALA A 331 19.40 -12.74 11.55
N LEU A 332 19.50 -12.29 12.81
CA LEU A 332 20.77 -12.15 13.53
C LEU A 332 21.50 -13.48 13.76
N LEU A 333 20.75 -14.53 14.15
CA LEU A 333 21.31 -15.80 14.59
C LEU A 333 21.61 -16.79 13.46
N ASN A 334 21.11 -16.55 12.24
CA ASN A 334 21.38 -17.41 11.09
C ASN A 334 22.73 -17.03 10.45
N PRO A 335 23.78 -17.87 10.52
CA PRO A 335 25.09 -17.53 9.94
C PRO A 335 25.06 -17.42 8.41
N ASN A 336 24.01 -17.95 7.74
CA ASN A 336 23.83 -17.90 6.29
C ASN A 336 22.93 -16.73 5.85
N GLN A 337 22.75 -15.72 6.70
CA GLN A 337 21.94 -14.53 6.42
C GLN A 337 22.74 -13.25 6.68
N ASP A 338 23.40 -12.79 5.64
CA ASP A 338 24.10 -11.50 5.55
C ASP A 338 23.15 -10.30 5.28
N THR A 339 21.91 -10.58 4.86
CA THR A 339 21.01 -9.55 4.32
C THR A 339 19.61 -9.66 4.90
N PHE A 340 19.11 -8.56 5.47
CA PHE A 340 17.71 -8.38 5.85
C PHE A 340 16.94 -7.75 4.69
N LEU A 341 15.88 -8.41 4.25
CA LEU A 341 15.16 -8.04 3.03
C LEU A 341 13.73 -7.59 3.35
N ILE A 342 13.40 -6.34 3.02
CA ILE A 342 12.04 -5.83 3.04
C ILE A 342 11.58 -5.72 1.57
N GLY A 343 10.39 -6.22 1.23
CA GLY A 343 9.84 -6.11 -0.12
C GLY A 343 8.51 -5.39 -0.16
N THR A 344 8.45 -4.23 -0.80
CA THR A 344 7.20 -3.51 -1.08
C THR A 344 6.56 -4.03 -2.37
N ILE A 345 5.24 -4.27 -2.31
CA ILE A 345 4.36 -4.60 -3.43
C ILE A 345 3.24 -3.56 -3.46
N GLY A 346 2.91 -2.94 -4.59
CA GLY A 346 1.89 -1.89 -4.55
C GLY A 346 1.58 -1.17 -5.86
N SER A 347 0.79 -0.11 -5.71
CA SER A 347 0.47 0.86 -6.76
C SER A 347 1.56 1.95 -6.88
N SER A 348 1.25 3.01 -7.63
CA SER A 348 2.03 4.26 -7.69
C SER A 348 2.38 4.88 -6.32
N VAL A 349 1.64 4.54 -5.26
CA VAL A 349 1.96 4.92 -3.87
C VAL A 349 3.22 4.22 -3.37
N ALA A 350 3.40 2.94 -3.69
CA ALA A 350 4.63 2.19 -3.43
C ALA A 350 5.73 2.61 -4.41
N ALA A 351 5.43 2.76 -5.71
CA ALA A 351 6.41 3.24 -6.69
C ALA A 351 7.01 4.62 -6.32
N GLY A 352 6.30 5.42 -5.52
CA GLY A 352 6.78 6.72 -5.04
C GLY A 352 6.48 7.88 -6.00
N HIS A 353 5.42 7.78 -6.79
CA HIS A 353 5.03 8.80 -7.78
C HIS A 353 4.72 10.17 -7.15
N ASP A 354 4.74 11.20 -7.99
CA ASP A 354 4.79 12.63 -7.66
C ASP A 354 6.03 13.10 -6.86
N ASN A 355 7.02 12.22 -6.62
CA ASN A 355 8.26 12.52 -5.90
C ASN A 355 9.50 12.12 -6.73
N CYS A 356 10.67 12.65 -6.38
CA CYS A 356 11.96 12.07 -6.80
C CYS A 356 12.12 10.65 -6.20
N ALA A 357 12.59 9.66 -6.97
CA ALA A 357 12.76 8.28 -6.48
C ALA A 357 13.62 8.17 -5.19
N TYR A 358 14.67 8.97 -5.06
CA TYR A 358 15.48 9.09 -3.82
C TYR A 358 14.67 9.46 -2.56
N ASP A 359 13.53 10.14 -2.73
CA ASP A 359 12.65 10.59 -1.65
C ASP A 359 11.43 9.67 -1.45
N SER A 360 11.34 8.55 -2.18
CA SER A 360 10.34 7.49 -1.94
C SER A 360 10.48 6.85 -0.56
N TYR A 361 9.38 6.29 -0.07
CA TYR A 361 9.29 5.62 1.23
C TYR A 361 10.37 4.54 1.43
N GLU A 362 10.62 3.72 0.42
CA GLU A 362 11.59 2.61 0.47
C GLU A 362 13.02 3.12 0.60
N ASN A 363 13.37 4.13 -0.19
CA ASN A 363 14.69 4.74 -0.16
C ASN A 363 14.94 5.51 1.15
N GLN A 364 13.91 6.13 1.73
CA GLN A 364 14.01 6.75 3.04
C GLN A 364 14.15 5.71 4.16
N LEU A 365 13.35 4.64 4.14
CA LEU A 365 13.41 3.55 5.12
C LEU A 365 14.77 2.83 5.08
N GLN A 366 15.27 2.52 3.88
CA GLN A 366 16.56 1.87 3.72
C GLN A 366 17.69 2.76 4.25
N ARG A 367 17.70 4.07 3.94
CA ARG A 367 18.70 5.01 4.49
C ARG A 367 18.66 5.07 6.01
N THR A 368 17.47 5.17 6.60
CA THR A 368 17.30 5.26 8.07
C THR A 368 17.79 3.99 8.78
N LEU A 369 17.56 2.80 8.22
CA LEU A 369 17.94 1.52 8.85
C LEU A 369 19.33 0.98 8.45
N THR A 370 19.92 1.45 7.34
CA THR A 370 21.24 0.96 6.87
C THR A 370 22.32 0.96 7.95
N PRO A 371 22.51 2.02 8.75
CA PRO A 371 23.58 2.04 9.74
C PRO A 371 23.36 1.06 10.90
N LEU A 372 22.10 0.71 11.20
CA LEU A 372 21.75 -0.25 12.24
C LEU A 372 22.08 -1.69 11.81
N PHE A 373 21.63 -2.09 10.63
CA PHE A 373 21.94 -3.44 10.13
C PHE A 373 23.44 -3.60 9.85
N ALA A 374 24.14 -2.56 9.42
CA ALA A 374 25.60 -2.59 9.28
C ALA A 374 26.33 -2.88 10.61
N ALA A 375 25.79 -2.42 11.76
CA ALA A 375 26.34 -2.74 13.08
C ALA A 375 26.10 -4.21 13.50
N ALA A 376 25.09 -4.86 12.92
CA ALA A 376 24.83 -6.30 13.06
C ALA A 376 25.67 -7.17 12.09
N ASN A 377 26.61 -6.57 11.35
CA ASN A 377 27.30 -7.17 10.20
C ASN A 377 26.33 -7.67 9.12
N MET A 378 25.23 -6.92 8.89
CA MET A 378 24.22 -7.21 7.88
C MET A 378 24.02 -6.05 6.89
N GLN A 379 23.60 -6.37 5.67
CA GLN A 379 23.00 -5.40 4.75
C GLN A 379 21.48 -5.34 4.97
N ILE A 380 20.86 -4.18 4.70
CA ILE A 380 19.41 -4.07 4.54
C ILE A 380 19.09 -3.55 3.14
N ILE A 381 18.14 -4.21 2.48
CA ILE A 381 17.65 -3.82 1.16
C ILE A 381 16.12 -3.71 1.24
N VAL A 382 15.58 -2.59 0.77
CA VAL A 382 14.14 -2.38 0.61
C VAL A 382 13.82 -2.43 -0.89
N GLN A 383 13.29 -3.57 -1.33
CA GLN A 383 12.89 -3.82 -2.71
C GLN A 383 11.57 -3.12 -3.01
N ASN A 384 11.46 -2.36 -4.10
CA ASN A 384 10.24 -1.66 -4.47
C ASN A 384 9.63 -2.23 -5.76
N ALA A 385 8.68 -3.18 -5.62
CA ALA A 385 7.85 -3.67 -6.73
C ALA A 385 6.46 -3.00 -6.73
N GLY A 386 6.44 -1.68 -6.49
CA GLY A 386 5.28 -0.83 -6.73
C GLY A 386 5.18 -0.45 -8.21
N GLU A 387 3.98 -0.50 -8.77
CA GLU A 387 3.73 -0.29 -10.21
C GLU A 387 2.67 0.80 -10.46
N GLY A 388 2.90 1.61 -11.49
CA GLY A 388 1.89 2.54 -11.99
C GLY A 388 0.58 1.84 -12.37
N GLY A 389 -0.56 2.35 -11.90
CA GLY A 389 -1.88 1.72 -12.11
C GLY A 389 -2.37 1.60 -13.57
N GLY A 390 -1.55 2.02 -14.54
CA GLY A 390 -1.74 1.83 -15.98
C GLY A 390 -1.13 0.54 -16.56
N CYS A 391 -0.20 -0.11 -15.85
CA CYS A 391 0.48 -1.35 -16.28
C CYS A 391 -0.48 -2.56 -16.29
N GLY A 392 0.04 -3.80 -16.32
CA GLY A 392 -0.76 -5.02 -16.18
C GLY A 392 -1.13 -5.35 -14.71
N ASP A 393 -0.35 -4.90 -13.75
CA ASP A 393 -0.54 -5.16 -12.32
C ASP A 393 -1.70 -4.38 -11.68
N THR A 394 -2.29 -4.97 -10.65
CA THR A 394 -3.37 -4.48 -9.77
C THR A 394 -3.31 -5.22 -8.44
N HIS A 395 -4.00 -4.72 -7.41
CA HIS A 395 -4.21 -5.49 -6.17
C HIS A 395 -4.71 -6.93 -6.40
N GLN A 396 -5.56 -7.17 -7.41
CA GLN A 396 -6.22 -8.45 -7.67
C GLN A 396 -5.33 -9.51 -8.33
N ASN A 397 -4.28 -9.13 -9.07
CA ASN A 397 -3.35 -10.07 -9.72
C ASN A 397 -1.91 -10.02 -9.17
N GLN A 398 -1.40 -8.83 -8.80
CA GLN A 398 0.00 -8.66 -8.39
C GLN A 398 0.38 -9.55 -7.20
N VAL A 399 -0.56 -9.81 -6.27
CA VAL A 399 -0.36 -10.69 -5.12
C VAL A 399 -0.08 -12.15 -5.49
N PHE A 400 -0.46 -12.62 -6.69
CA PHE A 400 -0.09 -13.96 -7.17
C PHE A 400 1.38 -14.04 -7.60
N CYS A 401 1.97 -12.92 -8.01
CA CYS A 401 3.38 -12.86 -8.43
C CYS A 401 4.34 -12.58 -7.26
N ILE A 402 3.89 -12.75 -6.01
CA ILE A 402 4.64 -12.49 -4.76
C ILE A 402 6.09 -12.98 -4.78
N THR A 403 6.39 -14.18 -5.28
CA THR A 403 7.75 -14.76 -5.29
C THR A 403 8.65 -14.32 -6.45
N HIS A 404 8.10 -13.57 -7.42
CA HIS A 404 8.83 -13.00 -8.54
C HIS A 404 8.96 -11.47 -8.41
N ASN A 405 7.90 -10.83 -7.94
CA ASN A 405 7.88 -9.39 -7.69
C ASN A 405 8.85 -9.04 -6.56
N VAL A 406 8.79 -9.71 -5.41
CA VAL A 406 9.83 -9.61 -4.36
C VAL A 406 10.61 -10.91 -4.23
N SER A 407 11.81 -10.83 -3.65
CA SER A 407 12.67 -12.01 -3.45
C SER A 407 11.97 -13.09 -2.60
N PRO A 408 12.12 -14.39 -2.91
CA PRO A 408 11.61 -15.48 -2.05
C PRO A 408 12.22 -15.49 -0.64
N LYS A 409 13.29 -14.70 -0.42
CA LYS A 409 14.01 -14.52 0.85
C LYS A 409 13.65 -13.24 1.62
N VAL A 410 12.57 -12.52 1.29
CA VAL A 410 12.13 -11.37 2.11
C VAL A 410 11.77 -11.79 3.54
N ASP A 411 12.19 -10.98 4.52
CA ASP A 411 11.89 -11.11 5.96
C ASP A 411 10.60 -10.36 6.34
N ILE A 412 10.29 -9.28 5.61
CA ILE A 412 9.07 -8.48 5.76
C ILE A 412 8.55 -8.10 4.36
N ILE A 413 7.24 -8.16 4.15
CA ILE A 413 6.56 -7.63 2.97
C ILE A 413 5.76 -6.40 3.36
N HIS A 414 5.91 -5.30 2.62
CA HIS A 414 5.02 -4.14 2.69
C HIS A 414 4.07 -4.18 1.50
N TYR A 415 2.83 -3.79 1.72
CA TYR A 415 1.78 -3.85 0.70
C TYR A 415 1.02 -2.52 0.66
N SER A 416 0.90 -1.90 -0.52
CA SER A 416 0.14 -0.64 -0.67
C SER A 416 -0.54 -0.52 -2.03
N TRP A 417 -1.80 -0.98 -2.12
CA TRP A 417 -2.69 -0.67 -3.26
C TRP A 417 -3.75 0.38 -2.89
N THR A 418 -3.39 1.30 -1.99
CA THR A 418 -4.24 2.45 -1.59
C THR A 418 -4.84 3.14 -2.82
N TYR A 419 -6.08 3.62 -2.70
CA TYR A 419 -6.90 4.27 -3.75
C TYR A 419 -7.41 3.35 -4.89
N PHE A 420 -6.81 2.19 -5.10
CA PHE A 420 -7.18 1.23 -6.15
C PHE A 420 -7.93 0.01 -5.65
N GLU A 421 -7.70 -0.39 -4.40
CA GLU A 421 -8.48 -1.42 -3.71
C GLU A 421 -9.98 -1.09 -3.68
N ARG A 422 -10.80 -2.04 -4.16
CA ARG A 422 -12.25 -1.91 -4.33
C ARG A 422 -12.90 -3.28 -4.17
N GLU A 423 -14.21 -3.28 -4.02
CA GLU A 423 -15.06 -4.48 -3.96
C GLU A 423 -14.78 -5.35 -2.72
N THR A 424 -13.74 -6.20 -2.74
CA THR A 424 -13.42 -7.18 -1.68
C THR A 424 -11.91 -7.32 -1.42
N PRO A 425 -11.17 -6.22 -1.16
CA PRO A 425 -9.70 -6.23 -1.07
C PRO A 425 -9.15 -7.13 0.05
N GLU A 426 -9.95 -7.45 1.06
CA GLU A 426 -9.65 -8.44 2.10
C GLU A 426 -9.29 -9.82 1.52
N VAL A 427 -9.81 -10.19 0.34
CA VAL A 427 -9.44 -11.42 -0.40
C VAL A 427 -7.96 -11.40 -0.80
N GLN A 428 -7.51 -10.29 -1.39
CA GLN A 428 -6.13 -10.12 -1.86
C GLN A 428 -5.15 -9.99 -0.70
N ARG A 429 -5.54 -9.24 0.34
CA ARG A 429 -4.77 -9.10 1.58
C ARG A 429 -4.60 -10.46 2.26
N GLU A 430 -5.66 -11.28 2.36
CA GLU A 430 -5.57 -12.63 2.92
C GLU A 430 -4.71 -13.59 2.07
N GLN A 431 -4.89 -13.58 0.74
CA GLN A 431 -4.05 -14.33 -0.19
C GLN A 431 -2.55 -14.03 0.02
N LEU A 432 -2.19 -12.74 0.07
CA LEU A 432 -0.83 -12.29 0.31
C LEU A 432 -0.28 -12.78 1.65
N ILE A 433 -1.04 -12.63 2.75
CA ILE A 433 -0.63 -13.08 4.09
C ILE A 433 -0.36 -14.59 4.12
N ARG A 434 -1.27 -15.39 3.54
CA ARG A 434 -1.17 -16.85 3.54
C ARG A 434 0.01 -17.33 2.70
N TRP A 435 0.14 -16.86 1.44
CA TRP A 435 1.27 -17.23 0.59
C TRP A 435 2.62 -16.74 1.13
N ALA A 436 2.67 -15.57 1.78
CA ALA A 436 3.84 -15.10 2.51
C ALA A 436 4.31 -16.08 3.60
N GLN A 437 3.39 -16.75 4.31
CA GLN A 437 3.78 -17.77 5.30
C GLN A 437 4.41 -19.03 4.69
N HIS A 438 4.24 -19.28 3.38
CA HIS A 438 4.81 -20.40 2.64
C HIS A 438 6.14 -20.06 1.89
N MET A 439 6.63 -18.82 1.99
CA MET A 439 7.96 -18.43 1.49
C MET A 439 9.08 -18.82 2.46
N GLU A 440 10.34 -18.84 2.00
CA GLU A 440 11.51 -19.42 2.69
C GLU A 440 11.69 -18.89 4.13
N ARG A 441 11.71 -17.55 4.30
CA ARG A 441 11.85 -16.89 5.61
C ARG A 441 10.52 -16.70 6.36
N ARG A 442 9.39 -17.10 5.76
CA ARG A 442 8.02 -16.87 6.25
C ARG A 442 7.77 -15.39 6.65
N PRO A 443 7.95 -14.42 5.75
CA PRO A 443 7.79 -12.99 6.02
C PRO A 443 6.50 -12.62 6.77
N MET A 444 6.54 -11.54 7.55
CA MET A 444 5.33 -10.85 8.00
C MET A 444 4.86 -9.83 6.97
N VAL A 445 3.57 -9.49 6.95
CA VAL A 445 2.96 -8.58 5.97
C VAL A 445 2.46 -7.33 6.66
N HIS A 446 2.88 -6.15 6.22
CA HIS A 446 2.39 -4.86 6.70
C HIS A 446 1.67 -4.10 5.58
N HIS A 447 0.40 -3.78 5.79
CA HIS A 447 -0.40 -3.00 4.86
C HIS A 447 -0.16 -1.50 5.12
N LEU A 448 0.55 -0.82 4.21
CA LEU A 448 0.82 0.61 4.27
C LEU A 448 -0.27 1.37 3.49
N VAL A 449 -1.03 2.21 4.18
CA VAL A 449 -2.17 2.91 3.62
C VAL A 449 -1.92 4.42 3.62
N ALA A 450 -1.87 5.02 2.44
CA ALA A 450 -1.59 6.46 2.30
C ALA A 450 -2.76 7.37 2.74
N ARG A 451 -3.96 6.83 2.96
CA ARG A 451 -5.16 7.57 3.38
C ARG A 451 -5.88 6.85 4.51
N GLY A 452 -6.46 7.62 5.44
CA GLY A 452 -7.39 7.14 6.45
C GLY A 452 -8.82 7.70 6.26
N LYS A 453 -9.80 7.11 6.94
CA LYS A 453 -11.16 7.66 7.11
C LYS A 453 -11.60 7.51 8.57
N LYS A 454 -11.47 8.57 9.37
CA LYS A 454 -11.90 8.66 10.79
C LYS A 454 -11.37 7.51 11.66
N ASN A 455 -10.33 7.75 12.44
CA ASN A 455 -9.75 6.80 13.41
C ASN A 455 -9.07 5.57 12.78
N THR A 456 -9.60 4.99 11.71
CA THR A 456 -9.06 3.78 11.06
C THR A 456 -8.72 4.00 9.57
N CYS A 457 -8.07 3.00 8.96
CA CYS A 457 -7.55 3.08 7.60
C CYS A 457 -8.65 3.12 6.54
N ASP A 458 -9.46 2.07 6.47
CA ASP A 458 -10.57 1.99 5.51
C ASP A 458 -11.93 2.36 6.15
N GLY A 459 -11.92 2.74 7.43
CA GLY A 459 -13.08 2.74 8.32
C GLY A 459 -13.21 1.41 9.07
N ASP A 460 -14.10 1.36 10.06
CA ASP A 460 -14.32 0.23 10.99
C ASP A 460 -15.06 -0.96 10.32
N VAL A 461 -14.64 -1.31 9.10
CA VAL A 461 -15.18 -2.43 8.34
C VAL A 461 -14.74 -3.72 9.02
N LYS A 462 -15.71 -4.48 9.54
CA LYS A 462 -15.49 -5.74 10.28
C LYS A 462 -14.51 -6.71 9.59
N ALA A 463 -14.51 -6.77 8.25
CA ALA A 463 -13.58 -7.61 7.50
C ALA A 463 -12.10 -7.31 7.79
N ASN A 464 -11.72 -6.01 7.90
CA ASN A 464 -10.36 -5.63 8.25
C ASN A 464 -10.02 -6.05 9.68
N VAL A 465 -10.89 -5.79 10.65
CA VAL A 465 -10.69 -6.17 12.06
C VAL A 465 -10.61 -7.69 12.22
N ASP A 466 -11.41 -8.45 11.47
CA ASP A 466 -11.33 -9.92 11.47
C ASP A 466 -10.02 -10.43 10.85
N LEU A 467 -9.51 -9.78 9.80
CA LEU A 467 -8.22 -10.08 9.18
C LEU A 467 -7.05 -9.73 10.11
N ASP A 468 -7.02 -8.49 10.62
CA ASP A 468 -6.05 -7.96 11.58
C ASP A 468 -5.88 -8.90 12.77
N ASN A 469 -6.98 -9.36 13.36
CA ASN A 469 -6.97 -10.20 14.55
C ASN A 469 -6.70 -11.67 14.24
N THR A 470 -7.21 -12.22 13.14
CA THR A 470 -6.98 -13.62 12.75
C THR A 470 -5.53 -13.87 12.33
N TYR A 471 -4.87 -12.88 11.72
CA TYR A 471 -3.50 -13.00 11.24
C TYR A 471 -2.44 -12.28 12.09
N ALA A 472 -2.81 -11.78 13.27
CA ALA A 472 -1.90 -11.12 14.20
C ALA A 472 -0.71 -12.02 14.62
N ILE A 473 -0.94 -13.34 14.79
CA ILE A 473 0.09 -14.35 15.09
C ILE A 473 1.09 -14.59 13.94
N PHE A 474 0.74 -14.19 12.72
CA PHE A 474 1.62 -14.19 11.56
C PHE A 474 2.28 -12.82 11.32
N GLY A 475 1.99 -11.84 12.19
CA GLY A 475 2.52 -10.48 12.15
C GLY A 475 1.78 -9.55 11.21
N TYR A 476 0.56 -9.87 10.79
CA TYR A 476 -0.22 -8.95 9.96
C TYR A 476 -0.61 -7.68 10.74
N ASN A 477 -0.41 -6.51 10.12
CA ASN A 477 -0.71 -5.20 10.69
C ASN A 477 -0.98 -4.16 9.59
N ALA A 478 -1.77 -3.12 9.89
CA ALA A 478 -2.07 -1.99 9.01
C ALA A 478 -1.54 -0.66 9.58
N PHE A 479 -0.85 0.10 8.73
CA PHE A 479 -0.18 1.37 9.05
C PHE A 479 -0.75 2.48 8.17
N CYS A 480 -1.35 3.50 8.76
CA CYS A 480 -1.97 4.61 8.02
C CYS A 480 -1.22 5.92 8.15
N ILE A 481 -0.73 6.47 7.02
CA ILE A 481 0.01 7.72 7.00
C ILE A 481 -0.86 8.90 7.49
N GLN A 482 -2.03 9.11 6.90
CA GLN A 482 -2.91 10.23 7.28
C GLN A 482 -3.45 10.11 8.71
N THR A 483 -3.75 8.89 9.16
CA THR A 483 -4.21 8.59 10.53
C THR A 483 -3.09 8.83 11.55
N GLY A 484 -1.90 8.30 11.27
CA GLY A 484 -0.70 8.43 12.11
C GLY A 484 -0.27 9.89 12.29
N LEU A 485 -0.30 10.66 11.20
CA LEU A 485 -0.15 12.12 11.23
C LEU A 485 -1.22 12.78 12.12
N TYR A 486 -2.50 12.62 11.79
CA TYR A 486 -3.62 13.31 12.46
C TYR A 486 -3.74 12.99 13.97
N PHE A 487 -3.37 11.78 14.40
CA PHE A 487 -3.38 11.39 15.81
C PHE A 487 -2.01 11.52 16.51
N GLY A 488 -0.99 12.07 15.85
CA GLY A 488 0.37 12.18 16.41
C GLY A 488 0.53 13.08 17.65
N GLY A 489 -0.50 13.85 18.00
CA GLY A 489 -0.55 14.70 19.19
C GLY A 489 -0.73 16.21 18.94
N HIS A 490 -0.79 16.63 17.67
CA HIS A 490 -1.00 18.02 17.24
C HIS A 490 -2.50 18.32 17.05
N ASP A 491 -2.93 19.56 17.27
CA ASP A 491 -4.36 19.94 17.23
C ASP A 491 -4.84 20.30 15.81
N TYR A 492 -4.79 19.31 14.91
CA TYR A 492 -5.32 19.42 13.54
C TYR A 492 -6.82 19.78 13.51
N ASP A 493 -7.59 19.47 14.56
CA ASP A 493 -8.98 19.92 14.71
C ASP A 493 -9.02 21.46 14.79
N ALA A 494 -8.21 22.09 15.65
CA ALA A 494 -8.14 23.55 15.77
C ALA A 494 -7.58 24.24 14.52
N GLU A 495 -6.65 23.58 13.80
CA GLU A 495 -6.17 24.07 12.50
C GLU A 495 -7.25 24.00 11.42
N SER A 496 -8.01 22.90 11.35
CA SER A 496 -9.14 22.78 10.43
C SER A 496 -10.28 23.77 10.78
N GLU A 497 -10.50 24.07 12.06
CA GLU A 497 -11.40 25.16 12.51
C GLU A 497 -10.89 26.54 12.07
N ALA A 498 -9.57 26.73 11.96
CA ALA A 498 -8.94 27.93 11.43
C ALA A 498 -8.83 27.95 9.89
N GLY A 499 -9.30 26.92 9.18
CA GLY A 499 -9.26 26.81 7.72
C GLY A 499 -7.93 26.28 7.14
N ILE A 500 -7.02 25.82 7.98
CA ILE A 500 -5.73 25.22 7.57
C ILE A 500 -5.96 23.73 7.29
N ASN A 501 -5.59 23.27 6.09
CA ASN A 501 -5.71 21.86 5.69
C ASN A 501 -4.33 21.25 5.45
N ARG A 502 -3.71 20.64 6.48
CA ARG A 502 -2.39 19.99 6.37
C ARG A 502 -2.35 18.76 5.46
N PHE A 503 -3.50 18.16 5.19
CA PHE A 503 -3.66 17.09 4.19
C PHE A 503 -4.18 17.64 2.85
N GLY A 504 -4.03 18.96 2.65
CA GLY A 504 -4.29 19.65 1.40
C GLY A 504 -3.16 19.41 0.39
N TRP A 505 -3.48 19.67 -0.87
CA TRP A 505 -2.54 19.56 -1.97
C TRP A 505 -1.35 20.51 -1.76
N GLN A 506 -0.12 19.98 -1.85
CA GLN A 506 1.14 20.73 -1.69
C GLN A 506 1.29 21.46 -0.35
N PHE A 507 0.58 21.03 0.71
CA PHE A 507 0.77 21.61 2.02
C PHE A 507 2.17 21.28 2.58
N HIS A 508 2.84 22.30 3.13
CA HIS A 508 4.21 22.24 3.64
C HIS A 508 4.21 22.15 5.19
N GLY A 509 4.93 21.16 5.71
CA GLY A 509 5.08 20.90 7.14
C GLY A 509 3.94 20.08 7.78
N ASP A 510 4.30 19.07 8.57
CA ASP A 510 3.37 18.10 9.16
C ASP A 510 2.61 18.66 10.38
N GLY A 511 3.17 19.65 11.09
CA GLY A 511 2.66 20.21 12.35
C GLY A 511 3.77 20.35 13.40
N TYR A 512 4.80 19.53 13.30
CA TYR A 512 6.00 19.51 14.15
C TYR A 512 7.22 20.03 13.39
N HIS A 513 7.37 19.60 12.13
CA HIS A 513 8.49 19.90 11.25
C HIS A 513 7.98 20.67 10.03
N ASN A 514 8.82 21.54 9.49
CA ASN A 514 8.59 22.15 8.18
C ASN A 514 9.17 21.26 7.07
N THR A 515 10.28 20.57 7.30
CA THR A 515 10.91 19.67 6.30
C THR A 515 11.42 18.37 6.90
N THR A 516 11.75 17.41 6.03
CA THR A 516 12.41 16.13 6.34
C THR A 516 13.71 16.33 7.12
N ARG A 517 14.19 15.32 7.87
CA ARG A 517 15.53 15.27 8.48
C ARG A 517 16.62 15.60 7.46
N TYR A 518 16.52 15.03 6.26
CA TYR A 518 17.44 15.31 5.14
C TYR A 518 17.33 16.75 4.60
N GLY A 519 16.18 17.42 4.77
CA GLY A 519 15.96 18.82 4.44
C GLY A 519 16.47 19.77 5.52
N GLU A 520 16.48 19.35 6.80
CA GLU A 520 17.10 20.10 7.89
C GLU A 520 18.63 20.21 7.71
N GLU A 521 19.25 19.23 7.05
CA GLU A 521 20.67 19.26 6.63
C GLU A 521 20.97 20.22 5.46
N LEU A 522 19.95 20.71 4.73
CA LEU A 522 20.13 21.64 3.61
C LEU A 522 20.26 23.10 4.08
N PRO A 523 21.10 23.92 3.41
CA PRO A 523 21.25 25.34 3.72
C PRO A 523 19.92 26.13 3.70
N ASP A 524 19.85 27.18 4.50
CA ASP A 524 18.74 28.14 4.45
C ASP A 524 18.62 28.75 3.04
N GLY A 525 17.41 28.69 2.47
CA GLY A 525 17.14 29.14 1.10
C GLY A 525 17.46 28.13 0.00
N ASP A 526 17.88 26.90 0.31
CA ASP A 526 17.90 25.83 -0.68
C ASP A 526 16.45 25.48 -1.09
N PRO A 527 16.06 25.61 -2.37
CA PRO A 527 14.67 25.43 -2.78
C PRO A 527 14.21 23.96 -2.71
N ARG A 528 15.13 22.98 -2.60
CA ARG A 528 14.76 21.58 -2.30
C ARG A 528 14.26 21.43 -0.86
N ARG A 529 14.69 22.28 0.07
CA ARG A 529 14.26 22.27 1.48
C ARG A 529 12.75 22.44 1.62
N GLU A 530 12.16 23.37 0.86
CA GLU A 530 10.71 23.57 0.80
C GLU A 530 10.01 22.37 0.16
N SER A 531 10.56 21.87 -0.96
CA SER A 531 10.02 20.74 -1.71
C SER A 531 9.91 19.48 -0.84
N LEU A 532 10.98 19.16 -0.10
CA LEU A 532 11.04 18.06 0.86
C LEU A 532 10.02 18.18 2.01
N GLY A 533 9.59 19.39 2.35
CA GLY A 533 8.57 19.62 3.37
C GLY A 533 7.13 19.33 2.97
N THR A 534 6.88 18.93 1.72
CA THR A 534 5.51 18.61 1.28
C THR A 534 4.98 17.35 1.97
N VAL A 535 3.83 17.44 2.64
CA VAL A 535 3.17 16.30 3.30
C VAL A 535 2.43 15.42 2.28
N TYR A 536 1.72 16.03 1.33
CA TYR A 536 1.03 15.36 0.21
C TYR A 536 1.25 16.13 -1.10
N ARG A 537 1.90 15.49 -2.08
CA ARG A 537 2.19 16.08 -3.40
C ARG A 537 0.96 16.20 -4.29
N ASN A 538 -0.02 15.33 -4.07
CA ASN A 538 -1.31 15.26 -4.76
C ASN A 538 -2.24 14.42 -3.87
N TRP A 539 -2.69 13.26 -4.35
CA TRP A 539 -3.18 12.16 -3.53
C TRP A 539 -2.04 11.25 -3.04
N HIS A 540 -0.88 11.25 -3.73
CA HIS A 540 0.34 10.63 -3.20
C HIS A 540 0.89 11.42 -2.00
N PRO A 541 1.44 10.74 -0.97
CA PRO A 541 2.28 11.38 0.04
C PRO A 541 3.45 12.13 -0.61
N GLY A 542 3.89 13.21 0.02
CA GLY A 542 5.13 13.90 -0.32
C GLY A 542 6.31 13.38 0.52
N PRO A 543 7.51 13.98 0.37
CA PRO A 543 8.72 13.44 1.00
C PRO A 543 8.62 13.41 2.53
N LEU A 544 8.00 14.41 3.15
CA LEU A 544 7.76 14.44 4.60
C LEU A 544 6.71 13.41 5.04
N GLY A 545 5.66 13.19 4.24
CA GLY A 545 4.66 12.14 4.50
C GLY A 545 5.23 10.73 4.40
N PHE A 546 6.10 10.48 3.41
CA PHE A 546 6.86 9.24 3.30
C PHE A 546 7.93 9.09 4.40
N GLN A 547 8.57 10.18 4.84
CA GLN A 547 9.51 10.12 5.96
C GLN A 547 8.80 9.68 7.25
N VAL A 548 7.65 10.29 7.59
CA VAL A 548 6.88 9.93 8.79
C VAL A 548 6.50 8.44 8.79
N ALA A 549 6.17 7.87 7.62
CA ALA A 549 5.94 6.43 7.48
C ALA A 549 7.24 5.60 7.63
N SER A 550 8.34 6.01 6.97
CA SER A 550 9.68 5.40 7.09
C SER A 550 10.10 5.32 8.56
N ASP A 551 9.99 6.44 9.26
CA ASP A 551 10.50 6.63 10.61
C ASP A 551 9.63 5.91 11.63
N ALA A 552 8.32 5.79 11.41
CA ALA A 552 7.43 4.95 12.20
C ALA A 552 7.80 3.47 12.11
N PHE A 553 8.02 2.95 10.89
CA PHE A 553 8.50 1.57 10.71
C PHE A 553 9.91 1.37 11.27
N ALA A 554 10.83 2.31 11.06
CA ALA A 554 12.18 2.24 11.61
C ALA A 554 12.17 2.21 13.14
N TYR A 555 11.34 3.02 13.80
CA TYR A 555 11.17 3.01 15.25
C TYR A 555 10.65 1.66 15.74
N VAL A 556 9.55 1.16 15.15
CA VAL A 556 8.95 -0.14 15.51
C VAL A 556 9.94 -1.30 15.33
N TYR A 557 10.69 -1.34 14.22
CA TYR A 557 11.67 -2.40 13.97
C TYR A 557 12.89 -2.28 14.88
N THR A 558 13.35 -1.08 15.20
CA THR A 558 14.49 -0.86 16.10
C THR A 558 14.13 -1.23 17.55
N MET A 559 12.91 -0.89 18.01
CA MET A 559 12.40 -1.34 19.31
C MET A 559 12.21 -2.87 19.36
N GLY A 560 11.67 -3.48 18.29
CA GLY A 560 11.58 -4.94 18.16
C GLY A 560 12.94 -5.62 18.16
N LEU A 561 13.96 -5.00 17.56
CA LEU A 561 15.34 -5.47 17.59
C LEU A 561 15.96 -5.33 18.98
N LEU A 562 15.74 -4.22 19.69
CA LEU A 562 16.21 -4.06 21.08
C LEU A 562 15.64 -5.14 22.01
N LYS A 563 14.32 -5.37 21.99
CA LYS A 563 13.69 -6.47 22.74
C LYS A 563 14.16 -7.86 22.27
N THR A 564 14.62 -8.00 21.02
CA THR A 564 15.26 -9.23 20.53
C THR A 564 16.64 -9.46 21.14
N LEU A 565 17.48 -8.42 21.16
CA LEU A 565 18.81 -8.45 21.78
C LEU A 565 18.69 -8.74 23.29
N ASP A 566 17.71 -8.15 23.97
CA ASP A 566 17.42 -8.43 25.39
C ASP A 566 17.18 -9.91 25.68
N ILE A 567 16.50 -10.63 24.77
CA ILE A 567 16.21 -12.06 24.93
C ILE A 567 17.43 -12.91 24.59
N ILE A 568 18.15 -12.59 23.50
CA ILE A 568 19.38 -13.31 23.12
C ILE A 568 20.44 -13.20 24.22
N GLU A 569 20.68 -12.01 24.76
CA GLU A 569 21.61 -11.80 25.87
C GLU A 569 21.15 -12.52 27.16
N GLN A 570 19.86 -12.52 27.48
CA GLN A 570 19.34 -13.30 28.63
C GLN A 570 19.57 -14.81 28.44
N ASP A 571 19.40 -15.32 27.23
CA ASP A 571 19.57 -16.74 26.91
C ASP A 571 21.05 -17.16 26.98
N MET A 572 21.96 -16.31 26.48
CA MET A 572 23.42 -16.48 26.62
C MET A 572 23.85 -16.45 28.10
N ASN A 573 23.37 -15.46 28.87
CA ASN A 573 23.67 -15.35 30.31
C ASN A 573 23.09 -16.51 31.14
N ALA A 574 22.01 -17.15 30.67
CA ALA A 574 21.46 -18.37 31.25
C ALA A 574 22.21 -19.65 30.85
N GLY A 575 23.26 -19.57 30.02
CA GLY A 575 24.04 -20.71 29.55
C GLY A 575 23.29 -21.62 28.56
N LEU A 576 22.29 -21.09 27.86
CA LEU A 576 21.51 -21.83 26.87
C LEU A 576 22.17 -21.76 25.49
N ASN A 577 22.19 -22.87 24.75
CA ASN A 577 22.56 -22.84 23.34
C ASN A 577 21.48 -22.05 22.56
N ILE A 578 21.85 -20.86 22.10
CA ILE A 578 20.95 -19.97 21.36
C ILE A 578 20.54 -20.55 20.01
N LEU A 579 21.38 -21.36 19.35
CA LEU A 579 21.02 -21.99 18.07
C LEU A 579 20.01 -23.12 18.26
N ASP A 580 20.23 -24.00 19.25
CA ASP A 580 19.25 -25.03 19.61
C ASP A 580 17.91 -24.40 19.97
N ARG A 581 17.92 -23.35 20.81
CA ARG A 581 16.70 -22.69 21.25
C ARG A 581 15.94 -22.04 20.10
N TRP A 582 16.59 -21.26 19.23
CA TRP A 582 15.90 -20.47 18.21
C TRP A 582 15.63 -21.21 16.89
N PHE A 583 16.35 -22.30 16.59
CA PHE A 583 16.18 -23.05 15.34
C PHE A 583 15.69 -24.50 15.48
N ASP A 584 15.88 -25.14 16.65
CA ASP A 584 15.52 -26.52 17.05
C ASP A 584 15.31 -27.50 15.88
N SER A 585 16.41 -28.07 15.39
CA SER A 585 16.44 -29.00 14.26
C SER A 585 15.71 -30.31 14.55
N ASN A 586 15.81 -30.83 15.77
CA ASN A 586 15.19 -32.10 16.18
C ASN A 586 13.66 -32.00 16.18
N ARG A 587 13.12 -30.89 16.70
CA ARG A 587 11.67 -30.69 16.84
C ARG A 587 10.98 -30.39 15.50
N ARG A 588 11.72 -29.88 14.50
CA ARG A 588 11.26 -29.89 13.09
C ARG A 588 11.15 -31.30 12.54
N LEU A 589 12.05 -32.21 12.92
CA LEU A 589 12.05 -33.60 12.46
C LEU A 589 10.82 -34.36 13.00
N GLU A 590 10.48 -34.18 14.28
CA GLU A 590 9.27 -34.80 14.89
C GLU A 590 7.97 -34.33 14.21
N LEU A 591 7.88 -33.03 13.87
CA LEU A 591 6.75 -32.47 13.13
C LEU A 591 6.71 -32.97 11.67
N ALA A 592 7.85 -33.05 10.99
CA ALA A 592 7.95 -33.54 9.61
C ALA A 592 7.68 -35.05 9.48
N THR A 593 7.97 -35.84 10.52
CA THR A 593 7.70 -37.29 10.57
C THR A 593 6.28 -37.64 11.07
N GLY A 594 5.43 -36.64 11.29
CA GLY A 594 3.99 -36.86 11.50
C GLY A 594 3.63 -37.60 12.79
N GLY A 595 4.43 -37.47 13.86
CA GLY A 595 4.12 -38.02 15.18
C GLY A 595 4.11 -39.56 15.28
N ALA A 596 4.66 -40.26 14.29
CA ALA A 596 4.55 -41.72 14.15
C ALA A 596 5.54 -42.55 15.01
N THR A 597 6.21 -41.96 16.00
CA THR A 597 7.20 -42.62 16.87
C THR A 597 6.93 -42.43 18.37
N GLY A 598 5.65 -42.35 18.75
CA GLY A 598 5.24 -42.34 20.16
C GLY A 598 5.46 -43.67 20.89
N LEU A 599 6.71 -44.02 21.24
CA LEU A 599 7.08 -44.98 22.29
C LEU A 599 8.61 -44.97 22.62
N ASN A 600 8.94 -44.92 23.91
CA ASN A 600 10.23 -45.30 24.53
C ASN A 600 11.53 -44.51 24.19
N SER A 601 11.70 -43.32 24.78
CA SER A 601 13.03 -42.75 25.08
C SER A 601 13.32 -42.59 26.60
N HIS A 602 12.33 -42.81 27.48
CA HIS A 602 12.50 -42.76 28.94
C HIS A 602 13.24 -43.99 29.53
N ARG A 603 14.54 -44.13 29.23
CA ARG A 603 15.51 -44.88 30.06
C ARG A 603 16.95 -44.65 29.59
N LEU A 604 17.68 -43.77 30.30
CA LEU A 604 19.10 -43.95 30.74
C LEU A 604 19.70 -42.63 31.25
N ARG A 605 19.27 -42.17 32.43
CA ARG A 605 20.08 -41.32 33.31
C ARG A 605 19.87 -41.75 34.76
N THR A 606 20.88 -42.42 35.32
CA THR A 606 20.98 -42.75 36.74
C THR A 606 22.31 -42.19 37.22
N GLY A 607 22.25 -41.05 37.91
CA GLY A 607 23.37 -40.36 38.53
C GLY A 607 22.85 -39.62 39.76
N PRO A 608 23.64 -39.44 40.83
CA PRO A 608 23.13 -38.93 42.10
C PRO A 608 22.71 -37.46 42.05
N ASP A 609 21.82 -37.08 42.96
CA ASP A 609 21.19 -35.78 43.01
C ASP A 609 22.17 -34.61 43.16
N LEU A 610 22.10 -33.68 42.22
CA LEU A 610 22.37 -32.26 42.48
C LEU A 610 21.03 -31.52 42.36
N PRO A 611 20.70 -30.60 43.29
CA PRO A 611 19.46 -29.83 43.22
C PRO A 611 19.57 -28.77 42.11
N VAL A 612 19.29 -29.18 40.87
CA VAL A 612 19.00 -28.26 39.78
C VAL A 612 17.77 -27.45 40.21
N GLN A 613 17.99 -26.18 40.57
CA GLN A 613 16.90 -25.25 40.81
C GLN A 613 16.01 -25.24 39.57
N SER A 614 14.69 -25.25 39.77
CA SER A 614 13.73 -25.21 38.67
C SER A 614 13.69 -23.81 38.05
N SER A 615 14.72 -23.46 37.29
CA SER A 615 14.62 -22.46 36.24
C SER A 615 13.50 -22.91 35.31
N SER A 616 12.40 -22.15 35.27
CA SER A 616 11.33 -22.36 34.30
C SER A 616 11.95 -22.37 32.91
N GLN A 617 11.95 -23.54 32.24
CA GLN A 617 12.55 -23.65 30.92
C GLN A 617 11.74 -22.78 29.97
N ARG A 618 12.33 -21.67 29.51
CA ARG A 618 11.64 -20.69 28.70
C ARG A 618 11.23 -21.28 27.35
N HIS A 619 9.99 -21.76 27.28
CA HIS A 619 9.46 -22.43 26.10
C HIS A 619 9.03 -21.38 25.08
N LEU A 620 9.90 -21.11 24.10
CA LEU A 620 9.62 -20.18 23.01
C LEU A 620 8.23 -20.40 22.41
N ILE A 621 7.52 -19.30 22.16
CA ILE A 621 6.35 -19.29 21.27
C ILE A 621 6.85 -19.68 19.87
N GLN A 622 6.66 -20.96 19.52
CA GLN A 622 6.92 -21.44 18.17
C GLN A 622 6.01 -20.68 17.19
N LEU A 623 6.55 -20.27 16.04
CA LEU A 623 5.68 -19.82 14.95
C LEU A 623 4.71 -20.97 14.61
N PRO A 624 3.42 -20.69 14.36
CA PRO A 624 2.48 -21.74 13.99
C PRO A 624 3.02 -22.57 12.83
N PRO A 625 3.02 -23.92 12.92
CA PRO A 625 3.38 -24.76 11.78
C PRO A 625 2.46 -24.45 10.58
N LEU A 626 2.94 -24.70 9.35
CA LEU A 626 2.19 -24.35 8.14
C LEU A 626 0.80 -25.02 8.11
N GLY A 627 0.73 -26.27 8.56
CA GLY A 627 -0.53 -27.02 8.73
C GLY A 627 -1.44 -26.56 9.88
N SER A 628 -1.16 -25.43 10.53
CA SER A 628 -2.04 -24.81 11.52
C SER A 628 -2.34 -23.33 11.23
N MET A 629 -2.31 -22.93 9.95
CA MET A 629 -3.02 -21.70 9.56
C MET A 629 -4.53 -21.87 9.79
N PRO A 630 -5.28 -20.79 10.09
CA PRO A 630 -6.73 -20.85 10.20
C PRO A 630 -7.37 -21.21 8.85
N GLU A 631 -8.65 -21.59 8.87
CA GLU A 631 -9.46 -21.60 7.65
C GLU A 631 -9.51 -20.18 7.05
N PRO A 632 -9.51 -20.04 5.71
CA PRO A 632 -9.71 -18.75 5.05
C PRO A 632 -10.99 -18.04 5.49
N LEU A 633 -10.92 -16.72 5.63
CA LEU A 633 -12.04 -15.85 5.96
C LEU A 633 -12.77 -15.34 4.71
N PHE A 634 -12.01 -15.05 3.65
CA PHE A 634 -12.47 -14.33 2.46
C PHE A 634 -11.96 -14.98 1.16
N CYS A 635 -10.70 -15.44 1.13
CA CYS A 635 -10.13 -16.03 -0.06
C CYS A 635 -10.62 -17.46 -0.33
N ASP A 636 -10.74 -17.81 -1.62
CA ASP A 636 -11.14 -19.15 -2.05
C ASP A 636 -10.14 -20.20 -1.53
N PRO A 637 -10.57 -21.14 -0.65
CA PRO A 637 -9.69 -22.16 -0.07
C PRO A 637 -8.97 -23.02 -1.11
N LEU A 638 -9.54 -23.16 -2.32
CA LEU A 638 -8.91 -23.88 -3.44
C LEU A 638 -7.57 -23.27 -3.86
N TYR A 639 -7.42 -21.94 -3.75
CA TYR A 639 -6.20 -21.23 -4.16
C TYR A 639 -5.34 -20.82 -2.95
N CYS A 640 -5.94 -20.38 -1.84
CA CYS A 640 -5.19 -19.81 -0.72
C CYS A 640 -4.88 -20.79 0.43
N SER A 641 -5.29 -22.07 0.35
CA SER A 641 -4.83 -23.15 1.25
C SER A 641 -3.87 -24.13 0.55
N THR A 642 -3.26 -23.71 -0.55
CA THR A 642 -2.20 -24.42 -1.26
C THR A 642 -0.89 -24.46 -0.44
N PRO A 643 -0.08 -25.54 -0.54
CA PRO A 643 1.11 -25.72 0.31
C PRO A 643 2.34 -24.90 -0.13
N HIS A 644 2.21 -24.07 -1.16
CA HIS A 644 3.23 -23.22 -1.75
C HIS A 644 2.59 -21.92 -2.28
N PRO A 645 3.33 -20.81 -2.39
CA PRO A 645 2.86 -19.65 -3.13
C PRO A 645 2.62 -19.99 -4.62
N PRO A 646 1.86 -19.16 -5.36
CA PRO A 646 1.74 -19.30 -6.81
C PRO A 646 3.08 -19.08 -7.49
N SER A 647 3.22 -19.70 -8.66
CA SER A 647 4.39 -19.54 -9.52
C SER A 647 4.03 -18.57 -10.66
N CYS A 648 4.84 -17.53 -10.81
CA CYS A 648 4.60 -16.46 -11.79
C CYS A 648 5.85 -16.17 -12.62
N LEU A 649 5.64 -15.72 -13.85
CA LEU A 649 6.60 -14.96 -14.64
C LEU A 649 5.94 -13.61 -14.96
N ASN A 650 6.55 -12.53 -14.46
CA ASN A 650 6.10 -11.15 -14.68
C ASN A 650 7.13 -10.42 -15.55
N TYR A 651 6.68 -9.78 -16.62
CA TYR A 651 7.49 -8.96 -17.51
C TYR A 651 7.45 -7.48 -17.11
N GLU A 652 6.56 -7.07 -16.19
CA GLU A 652 6.57 -5.75 -15.56
C GLU A 652 7.82 -5.63 -14.65
N LYS A 653 8.20 -4.41 -14.27
CA LYS A 653 9.49 -4.11 -13.63
C LYS A 653 9.33 -3.03 -12.56
N PRO A 654 10.03 -3.15 -11.42
CA PRO A 654 11.09 -4.12 -11.17
C PRO A 654 10.58 -5.40 -10.51
N THR A 655 11.22 -6.52 -10.87
CA THR A 655 11.01 -7.84 -10.29
C THR A 655 12.31 -8.31 -9.65
N PHE A 656 12.24 -8.83 -8.42
CA PHE A 656 13.42 -9.15 -7.58
C PHE A 656 13.56 -10.64 -7.22
N GLY A 657 12.60 -11.47 -7.61
CA GLY A 657 12.64 -12.93 -7.46
C GLY A 657 13.15 -13.66 -8.70
N VAL A 658 13.10 -14.99 -8.67
CA VAL A 658 13.35 -15.86 -9.83
C VAL A 658 11.99 -16.31 -10.37
N PRO A 659 11.71 -16.25 -11.68
CA PRO A 659 10.40 -16.61 -12.20
C PRO A 659 10.09 -18.09 -11.96
N GLY A 660 8.87 -18.36 -11.51
CA GLY A 660 8.38 -19.72 -11.27
C GLY A 660 7.89 -20.43 -12.53
N ILE A 661 7.79 -19.72 -13.65
CA ILE A 661 7.40 -20.22 -14.97
C ILE A 661 8.55 -19.92 -15.94
N THR A 662 8.98 -20.90 -16.72
CA THR A 662 10.11 -20.79 -17.65
C THR A 662 9.64 -20.61 -19.09
N VAL A 663 10.39 -19.83 -19.89
CA VAL A 663 10.16 -19.71 -21.33
C VAL A 663 10.94 -20.82 -22.05
N GLN A 664 10.22 -21.79 -22.61
CA GLN A 664 10.79 -22.88 -23.40
C GLN A 664 11.00 -22.51 -24.87
N THR A 665 10.22 -21.57 -25.41
CA THR A 665 10.42 -21.03 -26.75
C THR A 665 9.81 -19.63 -26.84
N GLN A 666 10.60 -18.64 -27.27
CA GLN A 666 10.13 -17.26 -27.49
C GLN A 666 9.78 -16.97 -28.96
N SER A 667 10.25 -17.79 -29.91
CA SER A 667 10.22 -17.51 -31.35
C SER A 667 10.78 -16.09 -31.63
N THR A 668 10.03 -15.19 -32.27
CA THR A 668 10.41 -13.77 -32.40
C THR A 668 9.37 -12.85 -31.75
N TRP A 669 8.78 -13.27 -30.64
CA TRP A 669 8.06 -12.36 -29.74
C TRP A 669 9.08 -11.44 -29.05
N GLU A 670 8.74 -10.16 -28.88
CA GLU A 670 9.65 -9.15 -28.32
C GLU A 670 9.26 -8.83 -26.88
N ILE A 671 10.22 -8.56 -25.99
CA ILE A 671 9.94 -8.06 -24.64
C ILE A 671 10.13 -6.56 -24.64
N THR A 672 9.10 -5.81 -24.26
CA THR A 672 9.10 -4.34 -24.25
C THR A 672 8.77 -3.78 -22.87
N HIS A 673 9.25 -2.55 -22.64
CA HIS A 673 9.06 -1.76 -21.42
C HIS A 673 8.80 -0.31 -21.79
N ASP A 674 7.99 0.38 -20.99
CA ASP A 674 7.79 1.83 -21.11
C ASP A 674 9.06 2.63 -20.73
N ASP A 675 9.16 3.84 -21.27
CA ASP A 675 10.41 4.61 -21.40
C ASP A 675 10.64 5.56 -20.19
N ASN A 676 11.07 4.98 -19.06
CA ASN A 676 11.24 5.66 -17.77
C ASN A 676 12.44 6.62 -17.70
N LYS A 677 12.25 7.84 -18.20
CA LYS A 677 13.23 8.94 -18.04
C LYS A 677 13.25 9.47 -16.60
N TRP A 678 14.28 10.22 -16.24
CA TRP A 678 14.44 10.68 -14.83
C TRP A 678 13.26 11.51 -14.31
N ASN A 679 12.53 12.18 -15.20
CA ASN A 679 11.35 12.97 -14.88
C ASN A 679 10.02 12.20 -15.04
N TYR A 680 10.07 10.88 -15.30
CA TYR A 680 8.90 10.01 -15.28
C TYR A 680 8.29 10.01 -13.87
N MET A 681 7.03 10.41 -13.77
CA MET A 681 6.25 10.47 -12.52
C MET A 681 6.89 11.30 -11.37
N VAL A 682 7.93 12.09 -11.63
CA VAL A 682 8.50 13.04 -10.67
C VAL A 682 7.64 14.31 -10.64
N GLY A 683 7.38 14.84 -9.45
CA GLY A 683 6.58 16.05 -9.27
C GLY A 683 7.14 17.26 -10.05
N LYS A 684 6.27 18.15 -10.53
CA LYS A 684 6.68 19.32 -11.33
C LYS A 684 7.69 20.22 -10.62
N VAL A 685 7.57 20.37 -9.31
CA VAL A 685 8.50 21.16 -8.47
C VAL A 685 9.89 20.53 -8.53
N ASP A 686 10.03 19.27 -8.12
CA ASP A 686 11.32 18.56 -8.17
C ASP A 686 11.90 18.52 -9.59
N THR A 687 11.05 18.34 -10.61
CA THR A 687 11.47 18.38 -12.02
C THR A 687 12.10 19.72 -12.40
N ALA A 688 11.54 20.85 -11.94
CA ALA A 688 12.15 22.16 -12.16
C ALA A 688 13.49 22.30 -11.41
N LEU A 689 13.54 21.87 -10.15
CA LEU A 689 14.75 21.93 -9.32
C LEU A 689 15.90 21.10 -9.89
N ILE A 690 15.67 19.81 -10.17
CA ILE A 690 16.68 18.87 -10.69
C ILE A 690 17.20 19.34 -12.05
N LYS A 691 16.31 19.80 -12.93
CA LYS A 691 16.69 20.35 -14.24
C LYS A 691 17.56 21.61 -14.11
N ASN A 692 17.26 22.47 -13.14
CA ASN A 692 18.05 23.69 -12.89
C ASN A 692 19.41 23.39 -12.25
N LEU A 693 19.55 22.30 -11.48
CA LEU A 693 20.85 21.80 -11.01
C LEU A 693 21.73 21.29 -12.15
N ASN A 694 21.14 20.76 -13.23
CA ASN A 694 21.84 20.19 -14.38
C ASN A 694 22.89 19.14 -13.95
N ASP A 695 22.49 18.27 -13.01
CA ASP A 695 23.35 17.27 -12.37
C ASP A 695 22.87 15.84 -12.73
N PRO A 696 23.62 15.10 -13.58
CA PRO A 696 23.27 13.74 -13.97
C PRO A 696 23.19 12.73 -12.82
N ASP A 697 23.89 12.94 -11.70
CA ASP A 697 23.75 12.08 -10.53
C ASP A 697 22.40 12.31 -9.83
N TRP A 698 21.86 13.53 -9.86
CA TRP A 698 20.51 13.81 -9.38
C TRP A 698 19.42 13.30 -10.32
N GLU A 699 19.61 13.43 -11.64
CA GLU A 699 18.73 12.79 -12.63
C GLU A 699 18.66 11.28 -12.34
N LYS A 700 19.82 10.61 -12.26
CA LYS A 700 19.91 9.17 -11.95
C LYS A 700 19.29 8.79 -10.60
N ARG A 701 19.45 9.60 -9.56
CA ARG A 701 18.85 9.37 -8.22
C ARG A 701 17.32 9.54 -8.21
N CYS A 702 16.77 10.31 -9.12
CA CYS A 702 15.33 10.57 -9.19
C CYS A 702 14.59 9.71 -10.22
N THR A 703 15.30 9.01 -11.10
CA THR A 703 14.73 8.00 -12.01
C THR A 703 14.03 6.88 -11.24
N HIS A 704 12.73 6.72 -11.50
CA HIS A 704 11.93 5.60 -10.98
C HIS A 704 12.16 4.31 -11.76
N ALA A 705 12.01 3.17 -11.06
CA ALA A 705 12.22 1.85 -11.62
C ALA A 705 10.95 1.20 -12.23
N ASP A 706 9.76 1.76 -11.96
CA ASP A 706 8.47 1.13 -12.26
C ASP A 706 8.06 1.26 -13.73
N ALA A 707 8.30 0.22 -14.52
CA ALA A 707 8.15 0.22 -15.96
C ALA A 707 7.14 -0.85 -16.40
N CYS A 708 5.95 -0.37 -16.82
CA CYS A 708 4.95 -1.19 -17.48
C CYS A 708 5.61 -2.01 -18.60
N GLY A 709 5.42 -3.33 -18.57
CA GLY A 709 6.15 -4.26 -19.41
C GLY A 709 5.32 -5.43 -19.90
N GLY A 710 5.83 -6.10 -20.94
CA GLY A 710 5.16 -7.26 -21.52
C GLY A 710 5.96 -7.93 -22.63
N ILE A 711 5.57 -9.17 -22.94
CA ILE A 711 6.02 -9.88 -24.13
C ILE A 711 4.95 -9.78 -25.23
N THR A 712 5.35 -9.35 -26.42
CA THR A 712 4.46 -8.85 -27.47
C THR A 712 4.66 -9.54 -28.83
N ALA A 713 3.54 -9.77 -29.52
CA ALA A 713 3.47 -10.11 -30.93
C ALA A 713 2.29 -9.40 -31.62
N GLN A 714 2.48 -9.09 -32.90
CA GLN A 714 1.55 -8.32 -33.75
C GLN A 714 0.85 -9.21 -34.79
N ASP A 715 1.49 -10.29 -35.22
CA ASP A 715 0.95 -11.25 -36.19
C ASP A 715 1.50 -12.69 -36.04
N SER A 716 0.98 -13.61 -36.86
CA SER A 716 1.32 -15.04 -36.88
C SER A 716 2.76 -15.36 -37.29
N THR A 717 3.47 -14.44 -37.96
CA THR A 717 4.85 -14.66 -38.42
C THR A 717 5.85 -14.68 -37.28
N GLN A 718 5.53 -14.04 -36.14
CA GLN A 718 6.37 -14.06 -34.93
C GLN A 718 6.39 -15.41 -34.20
N GLY A 719 5.58 -16.38 -34.66
CA GLY A 719 5.65 -17.78 -34.23
C GLY A 719 4.99 -18.05 -32.88
N VAL A 720 5.51 -19.06 -32.18
CA VAL A 720 4.89 -19.64 -30.98
C VAL A 720 5.70 -19.27 -29.73
N LEU A 721 5.03 -18.69 -28.75
CA LEU A 721 5.56 -18.47 -27.41
C LEU A 721 5.14 -19.67 -26.54
N THR A 722 6.09 -20.37 -25.93
CA THR A 722 5.83 -21.56 -25.10
C THR A 722 6.42 -21.40 -23.72
N TYR A 723 5.57 -21.56 -22.72
CA TYR A 723 5.91 -21.63 -21.30
C TYR A 723 5.91 -23.07 -20.81
N GLU A 724 6.84 -23.39 -19.91
CA GLU A 724 6.72 -24.55 -19.04
C GLU A 724 6.21 -24.08 -17.67
N LEU A 725 5.05 -24.61 -17.29
CA LEU A 725 4.42 -24.39 -16.00
C LEU A 725 4.99 -25.42 -15.01
N PRO A 726 5.27 -25.04 -13.75
CA PRO A 726 5.95 -25.90 -12.79
C PRO A 726 5.01 -26.96 -12.23
N SER A 727 4.76 -28.02 -13.00
CA SER A 727 3.85 -29.12 -12.69
C SER A 727 3.96 -29.62 -11.24
N SER A 728 5.17 -29.81 -10.72
CA SER A 728 5.43 -30.24 -9.34
C SER A 728 4.86 -29.29 -8.28
N ARG A 729 4.77 -27.99 -8.58
CA ARG A 729 4.20 -26.90 -7.76
C ARG A 729 2.84 -26.39 -8.28
N MET A 730 2.14 -27.16 -9.10
CA MET A 730 0.72 -26.93 -9.35
C MET A 730 -0.08 -27.92 -8.49
N THR A 731 -0.89 -27.42 -7.56
CA THR A 731 -1.78 -28.22 -6.70
C THR A 731 -3.24 -27.82 -6.85
N ALA A 732 -3.56 -26.57 -7.20
CA ALA A 732 -4.92 -26.19 -7.59
C ALA A 732 -5.23 -26.62 -9.04
N GLY A 733 -4.29 -26.40 -9.97
CA GLY A 733 -4.51 -26.47 -11.41
C GLY A 733 -5.05 -25.17 -12.00
N LEU A 734 -4.81 -24.04 -11.31
CA LEU A 734 -5.17 -22.71 -11.77
C LEU A 734 -4.10 -22.21 -12.74
N VAL A 735 -4.51 -21.73 -13.90
CA VAL A 735 -3.63 -21.01 -14.85
C VAL A 735 -4.36 -19.79 -15.39
N PHE A 736 -3.74 -18.62 -15.25
CA PHE A 736 -4.24 -17.37 -15.85
C PHE A 736 -3.10 -16.51 -16.38
N LEU A 737 -3.42 -15.59 -17.28
CA LEU A 737 -2.49 -14.60 -17.81
C LEU A 737 -3.15 -13.22 -17.89
N CYS A 738 -2.32 -12.19 -17.86
CA CYS A 738 -2.73 -10.78 -17.84
C CYS A 738 -2.06 -10.02 -18.99
N GLY A 739 -2.75 -9.00 -19.51
CA GLY A 739 -2.26 -8.17 -20.61
C GLY A 739 -1.77 -6.81 -20.14
N CYS A 740 -0.78 -6.26 -20.85
CA CYS A 740 -0.43 -4.84 -20.77
C CYS A 740 -0.99 -4.09 -22.00
N CYS A 741 -1.38 -2.82 -21.93
CA CYS A 741 -1.47 -1.96 -20.75
C CYS A 741 -2.84 -1.26 -20.77
N GLY A 742 -3.47 -1.07 -19.61
CA GLY A 742 -4.82 -0.51 -19.51
C GLY A 742 -5.74 -1.27 -18.55
N LYS A 743 -6.99 -0.83 -18.43
CA LYS A 743 -7.88 -1.22 -17.31
C LYS A 743 -8.82 -2.39 -17.58
N LYS A 744 -8.98 -2.82 -18.84
CA LYS A 744 -9.93 -3.85 -19.29
C LYS A 744 -9.42 -4.64 -20.51
N VAL A 745 -8.12 -4.94 -20.57
CA VAL A 745 -7.51 -5.53 -21.77
C VAL A 745 -7.75 -7.04 -21.93
N GLY A 746 -8.14 -7.75 -20.87
CA GLY A 746 -8.19 -9.23 -20.88
C GLY A 746 -9.23 -9.81 -21.84
N GLU A 747 -10.44 -9.26 -21.83
CA GLU A 747 -11.54 -9.68 -22.71
C GLU A 747 -11.15 -9.52 -24.18
N ASP A 748 -10.79 -8.32 -24.60
CA ASP A 748 -10.57 -8.00 -26.01
C ASP A 748 -9.24 -8.54 -26.57
N MET A 749 -8.18 -8.60 -25.76
CA MET A 749 -6.87 -9.10 -26.21
C MET A 749 -6.83 -10.63 -26.33
N PHE A 750 -7.55 -11.36 -25.47
CA PHE A 750 -7.38 -12.81 -25.33
C PHE A 750 -8.67 -13.62 -25.54
N LEU A 751 -9.80 -13.22 -24.95
CA LEU A 751 -11.05 -13.99 -24.95
C LEU A 751 -11.82 -13.81 -26.26
N ASN A 752 -12.14 -12.55 -26.58
CA ASN A 752 -12.88 -12.15 -27.79
C ASN A 752 -12.02 -12.27 -29.05
N ASN A 753 -10.70 -12.08 -28.94
CA ASN A 753 -9.73 -12.21 -30.03
C ASN A 753 -9.76 -13.63 -30.63
N GLN A 754 -10.30 -13.77 -31.85
CA GLN A 754 -10.33 -15.06 -32.55
C GLN A 754 -8.96 -15.47 -33.11
N ASN A 755 -8.02 -14.53 -33.22
CA ASN A 755 -6.73 -14.70 -33.87
C ASN A 755 -5.62 -15.14 -32.89
N ILE A 756 -5.95 -15.52 -31.65
CA ILE A 756 -5.03 -16.11 -30.67
C ILE A 756 -5.53 -17.47 -30.20
N ALA A 757 -4.66 -18.47 -30.26
CA ALA A 757 -4.94 -19.83 -29.81
C ALA A 757 -3.98 -20.24 -28.68
N PHE A 758 -4.55 -20.84 -27.64
CA PHE A 758 -3.84 -21.42 -26.50
C PHE A 758 -3.83 -22.94 -26.63
N THR A 759 -2.70 -23.59 -26.37
CA THR A 759 -2.59 -25.05 -26.33
C THR A 759 -1.82 -25.51 -25.10
N LEU A 760 -2.37 -26.47 -24.35
CA LEU A 760 -1.70 -27.12 -23.23
C LEU A 760 -1.31 -28.55 -23.63
N ASN A 761 -0.03 -28.91 -23.55
CA ASN A 761 0.51 -30.20 -24.00
C ASN A 761 0.01 -30.59 -25.41
N GLY A 762 -0.07 -29.60 -26.30
CA GLY A 762 -0.55 -29.74 -27.68
C GLY A 762 -2.08 -29.78 -27.86
N ARG A 763 -2.88 -29.89 -26.79
CA ARG A 763 -4.35 -29.84 -26.84
C ARG A 763 -4.82 -28.38 -26.88
N VAL A 764 -5.68 -28.01 -27.83
CA VAL A 764 -6.23 -26.64 -27.93
C VAL A 764 -7.20 -26.42 -26.77
N LEU A 765 -6.98 -25.34 -26.00
CA LEU A 765 -7.88 -24.95 -24.93
C LEU A 765 -9.15 -24.32 -25.49
N ASP A 766 -10.31 -24.77 -25.03
CA ASP A 766 -11.61 -24.25 -25.44
C ASP A 766 -11.92 -22.93 -24.72
N LYS A 767 -12.02 -21.84 -25.49
CA LYS A 767 -12.30 -20.50 -24.97
C LYS A 767 -13.66 -20.36 -24.29
N THR A 768 -14.62 -21.26 -24.54
CA THR A 768 -15.92 -21.23 -23.86
C THR A 768 -15.84 -21.57 -22.37
N ASN A 769 -14.72 -22.17 -21.93
CA ASN A 769 -14.43 -22.44 -20.52
C ASN A 769 -13.50 -21.39 -19.88
N MET A 770 -13.09 -20.35 -20.62
CA MET A 770 -12.23 -19.27 -20.13
C MET A 770 -13.07 -18.10 -19.62
N ASP A 771 -12.64 -17.48 -18.53
CA ASP A 771 -13.32 -16.32 -17.95
C ASP A 771 -12.36 -15.23 -17.45
N VAL A 772 -12.92 -14.04 -17.19
CA VAL A 772 -12.18 -12.88 -16.70
C VAL A 772 -11.82 -13.09 -15.24
N TYR A 773 -10.55 -13.33 -14.96
CA TYR A 773 -10.05 -13.61 -13.62
C TYR A 773 -8.53 -13.34 -13.53
N PRO A 774 -8.04 -12.79 -12.41
CA PRO A 774 -8.80 -12.32 -11.23
C PRO A 774 -9.42 -10.92 -11.42
N ASN A 775 -9.10 -10.22 -12.52
CA ASN A 775 -9.60 -8.88 -12.83
C ASN A 775 -9.69 -8.65 -14.36
N PRO A 776 -10.33 -7.56 -14.84
CA PRO A 776 -10.51 -7.27 -16.28
C PRO A 776 -9.27 -7.10 -17.17
N LYS A 777 -8.05 -7.10 -16.62
CA LYS A 777 -6.80 -7.16 -17.39
C LYS A 777 -6.40 -8.59 -17.77
N CYS A 778 -7.06 -9.60 -17.21
CA CYS A 778 -6.62 -10.99 -17.19
C CYS A 778 -7.70 -11.96 -17.66
N ILE A 779 -7.26 -13.12 -18.18
CA ILE A 779 -8.13 -14.28 -18.42
C ILE A 779 -7.56 -15.53 -17.78
N ARG A 780 -8.45 -16.37 -17.27
CA ARG A 780 -8.15 -17.70 -16.74
C ARG A 780 -8.32 -18.75 -17.84
N LEU A 781 -7.26 -19.53 -18.04
CA LEU A 781 -7.16 -20.58 -19.04
C LEU A 781 -7.56 -21.95 -18.48
N LEU A 782 -7.26 -22.19 -17.19
CA LEU A 782 -7.64 -23.37 -16.42
C LEU A 782 -8.03 -22.93 -15.02
N LYS A 783 -9.10 -23.50 -14.47
CA LYS A 783 -9.59 -23.15 -13.13
C LYS A 783 -9.04 -24.07 -12.04
N PHE A 784 -9.07 -25.38 -12.29
CA PHE A 784 -8.52 -26.41 -11.40
C PHE A 784 -8.26 -27.71 -12.16
N PHE A 785 -7.47 -28.62 -11.59
CA PHE A 785 -7.25 -29.96 -12.16
C PHE A 785 -8.51 -30.82 -12.05
N GLY A 786 -8.95 -31.39 -13.18
CA GLY A 786 -10.22 -32.10 -13.29
C GLY A 786 -11.39 -31.22 -13.75
N ASP A 787 -11.14 -29.96 -14.13
CA ASP A 787 -12.10 -29.17 -14.91
C ASP A 787 -12.03 -29.62 -16.39
N GLY A 788 -13.13 -30.18 -16.90
CA GLY A 788 -13.16 -30.83 -18.21
C GLY A 788 -12.23 -32.06 -18.30
N GLU A 789 -11.39 -32.10 -19.34
CA GLU A 789 -10.44 -33.20 -19.59
C GLU A 789 -9.02 -32.93 -19.03
N TYR A 790 -8.79 -31.77 -18.39
CA TYR A 790 -7.46 -31.30 -18.01
C TYR A 790 -7.00 -31.86 -16.68
N ASN A 791 -6.09 -32.84 -16.76
CA ASN A 791 -5.43 -33.47 -15.63
C ASN A 791 -4.01 -32.93 -15.43
N LYS A 792 -3.45 -33.14 -14.24
CA LYS A 792 -2.04 -32.85 -13.96
C LYS A 792 -1.15 -33.87 -14.67
N GLU A 793 -0.25 -33.39 -15.52
CA GLU A 793 0.74 -34.19 -16.23
C GLU A 793 2.17 -33.81 -15.77
N ASP A 794 3.15 -34.71 -15.94
CA ASP A 794 4.51 -34.53 -15.38
C ASP A 794 5.23 -33.30 -15.94
N THR A 795 4.94 -32.94 -17.20
CA THR A 795 5.36 -31.69 -17.85
C THR A 795 4.11 -30.95 -18.31
N MET A 796 4.08 -29.63 -18.13
CA MET A 796 2.91 -28.79 -18.44
C MET A 796 3.34 -27.63 -19.35
N LEU A 797 3.29 -27.84 -20.67
CA LEU A 797 3.68 -26.86 -21.67
C LEU A 797 2.45 -26.06 -22.14
N LEU A 798 2.39 -24.77 -21.81
CA LEU A 798 1.41 -23.85 -22.38
C LEU A 798 2.04 -23.10 -23.55
N SER A 799 1.59 -23.39 -24.76
CA SER A 799 1.95 -22.65 -25.97
C SER A 799 0.84 -21.65 -26.36
N ILE A 800 1.27 -20.48 -26.82
CA ILE A 800 0.46 -19.35 -27.27
C ILE A 800 0.91 -19.03 -28.70
N ARG A 801 -0.04 -18.95 -29.63
CA ARG A 801 0.22 -18.57 -31.03
C ARG A 801 -0.82 -17.59 -31.53
N LEU A 802 -0.38 -16.67 -32.38
CA LEU A 802 -1.29 -15.91 -33.23
C LEU A 802 -1.59 -16.71 -34.50
N THR A 803 -2.79 -16.57 -35.03
CA THR A 803 -3.19 -17.09 -36.35
C THR A 803 -3.31 -15.94 -37.35
N ASP A 804 -3.31 -16.27 -38.64
CA ASP A 804 -3.37 -15.29 -39.72
C ASP A 804 -4.60 -14.36 -39.57
N THR A 805 -4.46 -13.12 -40.06
CA THR A 805 -5.44 -12.04 -39.87
C THR A 805 -6.84 -12.39 -40.36
N ASP A 806 -7.84 -11.85 -39.67
CA ASP A 806 -9.22 -11.88 -40.15
C ASP A 806 -9.37 -11.14 -41.50
N SER A 807 -10.50 -11.35 -42.18
CA SER A 807 -10.77 -10.74 -43.48
C SER A 807 -10.94 -9.21 -43.47
N ASN A 808 -10.82 -8.58 -42.29
CA ASN A 808 -10.87 -7.13 -42.10
C ASN A 808 -9.47 -6.49 -42.08
N GLY A 809 -8.40 -7.30 -42.00
CA GLY A 809 -7.01 -6.82 -42.04
C GLY A 809 -6.52 -6.20 -40.73
N THR A 810 -7.18 -6.48 -39.62
CA THR A 810 -6.79 -5.98 -38.29
C THR A 810 -5.69 -6.84 -37.69
N LEU A 811 -4.49 -6.29 -37.49
CA LEU A 811 -3.37 -6.99 -36.87
C LEU A 811 -3.62 -7.17 -35.35
N PRO A 812 -3.70 -8.41 -34.84
CA PRO A 812 -4.04 -8.70 -33.45
C PRO A 812 -2.82 -8.50 -32.54
N THR A 813 -2.50 -7.25 -32.18
CA THR A 813 -1.44 -6.97 -31.20
C THR A 813 -1.81 -7.54 -29.83
N VAL A 814 -0.98 -8.46 -29.34
CA VAL A 814 -1.12 -9.11 -28.04
C VAL A 814 0.14 -8.82 -27.23
N MET A 815 -0.01 -8.35 -26.00
CA MET A 815 1.08 -8.03 -25.08
C MET A 815 0.78 -8.61 -23.70
N ILE A 816 1.43 -9.70 -23.34
CA ILE A 816 1.24 -10.41 -22.07
C ILE A 816 2.15 -9.77 -21.02
N SER A 817 1.58 -9.25 -19.93
CA SER A 817 2.34 -8.62 -18.85
C SER A 817 2.85 -9.66 -17.85
N HIS A 818 2.00 -10.63 -17.46
CA HIS A 818 2.40 -11.75 -16.62
C HIS A 818 1.53 -12.99 -16.81
N ILE A 819 2.09 -14.13 -16.42
CA ILE A 819 1.44 -15.45 -16.39
C ILE A 819 1.61 -16.09 -15.01
N VAL A 820 0.57 -16.78 -14.53
CA VAL A 820 0.49 -17.41 -13.21
C VAL A 820 0.01 -18.86 -13.32
N ALA A 821 0.63 -19.75 -12.53
CA ALA A 821 0.24 -21.13 -12.34
C ALA A 821 0.25 -21.51 -10.84
N LEU A 822 -0.72 -22.30 -10.38
CA LEU A 822 -0.93 -22.69 -8.98
C LEU A 822 -1.59 -24.07 -8.83
#